data_AF-A0A497CWJ4-F1
#
_entry.id   AF-A0A497CWJ4-F1
#
_cell.length_a   1.000
_cell.length_b   1.000
_cell.length_c   1.000
_cell.angle_alpha   90.00
_cell.angle_beta   90.00
_cell.angle_gamma   90.00
#
_symmetry.space_group_name_H-M   'P 1'
#
loop_
_entity.id
_entity.type
_entity.pdbx_description
1 polymer ?
#
loop_
_entity_poly.entity_id
_entity_poly.type
_entity_poly.pdbx_seq_one_letter_code
_entity_poly.pdbx_strand_id
1 'polypeptide(L)'
;MEMNDQLNQNPESIQEEKPSPVEETGVKTVVESAKPAETATQINLEEKQVIVDLLNGSFSETPTEIKPDSDEDQKMSEMSKQLETEEKEEIVALLKDQEAKVIPDSIETPEADNMRLGDSEIDAIVKMLRGENESITEEEEAIDEEVGQISKAERAEIIGMLGGNADRADQKSVRKDIDYDKLNKQELVEMLEQIVEEKNISKIKQSVARIKVAFHNKNKEDVSRERKQFIEDGGEESKFIAVIGPLEHRYNAAFNTYKHSKAKFAQEFEKRKQENFELKLQILEDLKVLIDSEETLKKTYDEFKILQIRWKEIGMVPASELRNLWQNYHFLVERFFDRVKINKELRDLDMRKNMEIKIGLCEKAEELLLEESIVKSFKLLQKYHDQWREIGPVPTEYKEDLWERFKATTHKINARRKEHYKELQDEQEKNYAAKVLMCEKAEELLVELPTSLKFWHQQTDRMNEMLKLWKTIGRAARVQNDEVWVRFKTALDRFFEARREFLGKLKDQQTQNYNLKLDLCAQADALKDSEDLNDTTKALINLQKEWKKIGPVPRRNADKVWKRFRSACDHFFNRKKEHFKNIHGVEDDNLKVKKALVKEISDFKILKDKNANLDALKDFQSKWMETGHVPFKAKDEIQKQYRDAIDKLIDQMDINKHELNTSGFQSKIEMFKSAPDGGRRISKERNFISGKIRSLKEDLSVLENNIGFFSSSKQSSLLKQGFEKKIEKAKQEIYSLEDKLKILDA
;
A
#
# COMPACT_ATOMS: atom_id res chain seq x y z
N MET A 1 -60.12 -19.75 8.88
CA MET A 1 -60.65 -20.98 8.27
C MET A 1 -59.44 -21.83 7.94
N GLU A 2 -58.92 -22.58 8.93
CA GLU A 2 -59.33 -23.96 9.29
C GLU A 2 -58.83 -24.97 8.26
N MET A 3 -58.36 -26.18 8.56
CA MET A 3 -57.62 -26.85 9.65
C MET A 3 -57.46 -28.32 9.17
N ASN A 4 -56.39 -29.01 9.60
CA ASN A 4 -56.27 -30.48 9.80
C ASN A 4 -56.24 -31.43 8.57
N ASP A 5 -55.63 -32.63 8.57
CA ASP A 5 -54.93 -33.52 9.53
C ASP A 5 -54.26 -34.67 8.70
N GLN A 6 -52.98 -35.04 8.88
CA GLN A 6 -52.37 -36.12 9.72
C GLN A 6 -52.23 -37.59 9.16
N LEU A 7 -50.99 -38.12 9.31
CA LEU A 7 -50.53 -39.47 9.78
C LEU A 7 -50.66 -40.73 8.88
N ASN A 8 -49.80 -41.77 8.87
CA ASN A 8 -48.60 -42.22 9.62
C ASN A 8 -47.99 -43.52 8.99
N GLN A 9 -46.70 -43.83 9.26
CA GLN A 9 -46.11 -45.14 9.67
C GLN A 9 -44.77 -45.57 9.01
N ASN A 10 -43.77 -45.78 9.88
CA ASN A 10 -42.48 -46.51 9.78
C ASN A 10 -42.67 -47.93 10.40
N PRO A 11 -41.73 -48.93 10.40
CA PRO A 11 -40.38 -48.84 11.02
C PRO A 11 -39.21 -49.81 10.56
N GLU A 12 -37.97 -49.39 10.90
CA GLU A 12 -36.76 -50.05 11.51
C GLU A 12 -36.00 -51.31 11.02
N SER A 13 -34.64 -51.18 10.97
CA SER A 13 -33.54 -51.95 11.66
C SER A 13 -32.29 -52.18 10.74
N ILE A 14 -31.12 -51.51 10.82
CA ILE A 14 -29.90 -51.55 11.70
C ILE A 14 -29.14 -52.90 11.80
N GLN A 15 -27.87 -52.95 11.34
CA GLN A 15 -26.63 -53.27 12.14
C GLN A 15 -25.32 -53.28 11.31
N GLU A 16 -24.25 -52.79 11.96
CA GLU A 16 -22.83 -52.69 11.55
C GLU A 16 -22.03 -53.97 11.87
N GLU A 17 -20.87 -54.21 11.22
CA GLU A 17 -19.56 -54.55 11.87
C GLU A 17 -18.40 -54.82 10.86
N LYS A 18 -17.15 -54.54 11.32
CA LYS A 18 -15.82 -54.55 10.64
C LYS A 18 -15.08 -55.94 10.75
N PRO A 19 -13.73 -56.10 10.66
CA PRO A 19 -12.73 -55.96 9.56
C PRO A 19 -11.71 -57.15 9.40
N SER A 20 -10.90 -57.14 8.32
CA SER A 20 -9.52 -57.75 8.10
C SER A 20 -9.35 -59.29 8.18
N PRO A 21 -8.30 -59.96 7.58
CA PRO A 21 -6.86 -59.68 7.81
C PRO A 21 -5.86 -59.95 6.64
N VAL A 22 -4.59 -59.79 6.99
CA VAL A 22 -3.29 -59.76 6.28
C VAL A 22 -2.68 -61.16 6.03
N GLU A 23 -1.79 -61.30 5.03
CA GLU A 23 -0.47 -62.02 5.00
C GLU A 23 -0.04 -62.31 3.54
N GLU A 24 1.02 -61.72 2.99
CA GLU A 24 2.46 -62.05 3.08
C GLU A 24 2.87 -63.45 2.58
N THR A 25 3.52 -63.53 1.42
CA THR A 25 4.68 -64.43 1.15
C THR A 25 5.54 -63.86 0.02
N GLY A 26 6.83 -63.64 0.29
CA GLY A 26 7.83 -63.24 -0.70
C GLY A 26 8.60 -64.41 -1.32
N VAL A 27 9.56 -64.07 -2.20
CA VAL A 27 10.98 -64.53 -2.25
C VAL A 27 11.57 -64.50 -3.69
N LYS A 28 12.56 -63.60 -3.89
CA LYS A 28 13.87 -63.73 -4.62
C LYS A 28 13.90 -64.01 -6.16
N THR A 29 14.79 -63.49 -7.02
CA THR A 29 15.94 -62.54 -7.00
C THR A 29 16.48 -62.33 -8.45
N VAL A 30 16.86 -61.09 -8.81
CA VAL A 30 17.95 -60.53 -9.72
C VAL A 30 18.08 -61.11 -11.17
N VAL A 31 18.32 -60.39 -12.30
CA VAL A 31 19.31 -59.34 -12.65
C VAL A 31 19.01 -58.64 -14.01
N GLU A 32 19.30 -57.32 -14.09
CA GLU A 32 19.61 -56.43 -15.27
C GLU A 32 18.57 -56.19 -16.39
N SER A 33 18.44 -55.01 -17.02
CA SER A 33 18.86 -53.62 -16.82
C SER A 33 18.23 -52.79 -17.96
N ALA A 34 17.80 -51.54 -17.68
CA ALA A 34 17.88 -50.34 -18.56
C ALA A 34 16.82 -49.29 -18.17
N LYS A 35 17.29 -48.17 -17.61
CA LYS A 35 16.56 -46.90 -17.42
C LYS A 35 16.60 -46.05 -18.70
N PRO A 36 15.64 -45.16 -18.93
CA PRO A 36 15.86 -43.88 -19.60
C PRO A 36 16.02 -42.74 -18.57
N ALA A 37 16.86 -41.76 -18.92
CA ALA A 37 17.39 -40.71 -18.07
C ALA A 37 16.46 -39.50 -17.90
N GLU A 38 16.47 -38.97 -16.68
CA GLU A 38 15.94 -37.66 -16.27
C GLU A 38 16.94 -36.55 -16.63
N THR A 39 16.46 -35.40 -17.08
CA THR A 39 17.17 -34.11 -16.90
C THR A 39 16.14 -33.00 -16.76
N ALA A 40 15.54 -32.90 -15.58
CA ALA A 40 14.79 -31.73 -15.14
C ALA A 40 15.72 -30.89 -14.26
N THR A 41 15.94 -29.64 -14.67
CA THR A 41 16.84 -28.69 -14.03
C THR A 41 16.31 -28.32 -12.64
N GLN A 42 16.96 -28.82 -11.59
CA GLN A 42 16.66 -28.49 -10.20
C GLN A 42 17.06 -27.03 -9.92
N ILE A 43 16.06 -26.18 -9.73
CA ILE A 43 16.23 -24.86 -9.10
C ILE A 43 16.21 -25.11 -7.58
N ASN A 44 17.26 -24.66 -6.90
CA ASN A 44 17.53 -24.93 -5.50
C ASN A 44 16.43 -24.33 -4.58
N LEU A 45 15.59 -25.19 -3.99
CA LEU A 45 14.58 -24.81 -3.00
C LEU A 45 15.21 -24.24 -1.71
N GLU A 46 16.46 -24.62 -1.41
CA GLU A 46 17.15 -24.21 -0.18
C GLU A 46 17.57 -22.74 -0.22
N GLU A 47 17.91 -22.20 -1.40
CA GLU A 47 18.26 -20.78 -1.55
C GLU A 47 17.05 -19.85 -1.45
N LYS A 48 15.86 -20.30 -1.91
CA LYS A 48 14.59 -19.59 -1.64
C LYS A 48 14.24 -19.59 -0.16
N GLN A 49 14.51 -20.70 0.54
CA GLN A 49 14.24 -20.83 1.97
C GLN A 49 15.18 -19.95 2.81
N VAL A 50 16.45 -19.85 2.45
CA VAL A 50 17.42 -18.98 3.14
C VAL A 50 17.05 -17.49 3.05
N ILE A 51 16.49 -17.03 1.93
CA ILE A 51 16.00 -15.65 1.78
C ILE A 51 14.71 -15.41 2.58
N VAL A 52 13.85 -16.41 2.70
CA VAL A 52 12.62 -16.37 3.51
C VAL A 52 12.94 -16.39 5.01
N ASP A 53 13.94 -17.17 5.43
CA ASP A 53 14.37 -17.28 6.81
C ASP A 53 15.14 -16.04 7.29
N LEU A 54 15.88 -15.38 6.40
CA LEU A 54 16.50 -14.07 6.66
C LEU A 54 15.48 -12.94 6.81
N LEU A 55 14.31 -13.05 6.17
CA LEU A 55 13.22 -12.06 6.26
C LEU A 55 12.30 -12.27 7.47
N ASN A 56 12.32 -13.46 8.10
CA ASN A 56 11.44 -13.84 9.20
C ASN A 56 12.14 -13.88 10.59
N GLY A 57 13.37 -13.38 10.70
CA GLY A 57 14.19 -13.41 11.92
C GLY A 57 13.72 -12.47 13.04
N SER A 58 13.16 -13.08 14.09
CA SER A 58 12.74 -12.53 15.38
C SER A 58 13.79 -11.65 16.11
N PHE A 59 13.43 -10.40 16.42
CA PHE A 59 13.97 -9.67 17.57
C PHE A 59 12.96 -9.70 18.72
N SER A 60 13.27 -10.54 19.72
CA SER A 60 12.63 -10.54 21.03
C SER A 60 13.32 -9.51 21.91
N GLU A 61 12.64 -8.41 22.24
CA GLU A 61 12.93 -7.67 23.46
C GLU A 61 11.64 -7.39 24.24
N THR A 62 11.69 -7.76 25.51
CA THR A 62 10.63 -7.68 26.52
C THR A 62 10.17 -6.23 26.79
N PRO A 63 8.90 -6.04 27.17
CA PRO A 63 8.31 -4.71 27.34
C PRO A 63 8.81 -4.04 28.62
N THR A 64 9.54 -2.93 28.47
CA THR A 64 9.79 -2.01 29.59
C THR A 64 8.89 -0.79 29.40
N GLU A 65 8.04 -0.49 30.38
CA GLU A 65 7.19 0.70 30.43
C GLU A 65 8.04 1.97 30.30
N ILE A 66 7.83 2.74 29.23
CA ILE A 66 8.38 4.08 29.08
C ILE A 66 7.21 5.05 28.97
N LYS A 67 7.18 6.01 29.91
CA LYS A 67 6.24 7.14 29.95
C LYS A 67 6.47 8.05 28.73
N PRO A 68 5.45 8.72 28.19
CA PRO A 68 5.59 9.52 26.99
C PRO A 68 6.35 10.81 27.35
N ASP A 69 7.57 10.94 26.85
CA ASP A 69 8.36 12.17 26.93
C ASP A 69 8.13 13.00 25.65
N SER A 70 7.81 14.29 25.82
CA SER A 70 7.21 15.14 24.79
C SER A 70 8.15 15.55 23.64
N ASP A 71 9.44 15.25 23.77
CA ASP A 71 10.49 15.78 22.90
C ASP A 71 10.89 14.82 21.75
N GLU A 72 10.64 13.51 21.87
CA GLU A 72 10.91 12.56 20.78
C GLU A 72 9.89 12.68 19.64
N ASP A 73 8.62 12.92 19.95
CA ASP A 73 7.58 13.09 18.94
C ASP A 73 7.73 14.39 18.12
N GLN A 74 8.37 15.42 18.67
CA GLN A 74 8.72 16.64 17.92
C GLN A 74 9.84 16.35 16.92
N LYS A 75 10.91 15.67 17.35
CA LYS A 75 12.00 15.24 16.47
C LYS A 75 11.50 14.27 15.39
N MET A 76 10.63 13.33 15.74
CA MET A 76 10.05 12.38 14.78
C MET A 76 9.12 13.05 13.78
N SER A 77 8.35 14.07 14.17
CA SER A 77 7.48 14.81 13.24
C SER A 77 8.25 15.76 12.32
N GLU A 78 9.36 16.35 12.76
CA GLU A 78 10.23 17.18 11.92
C GLU A 78 11.06 16.31 10.98
N MET A 79 11.58 15.17 11.46
CA MET A 79 12.29 14.18 10.65
C MET A 79 11.36 13.53 9.61
N SER A 80 10.10 13.24 9.96
CA SER A 80 9.10 12.72 9.00
C SER A 80 8.74 13.74 7.91
N LYS A 81 8.75 15.05 8.23
CA LYS A 81 8.51 16.09 7.22
C LYS A 81 9.70 16.29 6.30
N GLN A 82 10.92 16.19 6.83
CA GLN A 82 12.16 16.25 6.05
C GLN A 82 12.28 15.03 5.13
N LEU A 83 11.98 13.81 5.64
CA LEU A 83 11.87 12.60 4.84
C LEU A 83 10.79 12.73 3.76
N GLU A 84 9.59 13.26 4.05
CA GLU A 84 8.54 13.43 3.03
C GLU A 84 8.91 14.43 1.92
N THR A 85 9.77 15.42 2.18
CA THR A 85 10.28 16.34 1.16
C THR A 85 11.43 15.75 0.35
N GLU A 86 12.36 15.05 0.99
CA GLU A 86 13.48 14.38 0.32
C GLU A 86 12.97 13.18 -0.51
N GLU A 87 12.04 12.38 0.00
CA GLU A 87 11.40 11.28 -0.74
C GLU A 87 10.61 11.80 -1.95
N LYS A 88 9.96 12.97 -1.86
CA LYS A 88 9.26 13.59 -3.01
C LYS A 88 10.23 14.11 -4.06
N GLU A 89 11.34 14.72 -3.66
CA GLU A 89 12.37 15.18 -4.60
C GLU A 89 13.10 14.00 -5.25
N GLU A 90 13.33 12.92 -4.50
CA GLU A 90 13.94 11.68 -4.99
C GLU A 90 13.00 10.89 -5.91
N ILE A 91 11.70 10.80 -5.59
CA ILE A 91 10.68 10.17 -6.47
C ILE A 91 10.47 11.00 -7.75
N VAL A 92 10.48 12.34 -7.67
CA VAL A 92 10.37 13.21 -8.86
C VAL A 92 11.64 13.17 -9.73
N ALA A 93 12.81 12.99 -9.12
CA ALA A 93 14.06 12.72 -9.84
C ALA A 93 14.07 11.30 -10.47
N LEU A 94 13.53 10.29 -9.78
CA LEU A 94 13.42 8.91 -10.25
C LEU A 94 12.37 8.71 -11.34
N LEU A 95 11.28 9.48 -11.32
CA LEU A 95 10.25 9.47 -12.37
C LEU A 95 10.77 10.10 -13.68
N LYS A 96 11.67 11.08 -13.61
CA LYS A 96 12.30 11.69 -14.80
C LYS A 96 13.33 10.79 -15.50
N ASP A 97 13.97 9.89 -14.76
CA ASP A 97 15.02 9.01 -15.29
C ASP A 97 14.48 7.73 -15.97
N GLN A 98 13.19 7.39 -15.78
CA GLN A 98 12.59 6.16 -16.32
C GLN A 98 11.52 6.34 -17.40
N GLU A 99 10.99 7.53 -17.66
CA GLU A 99 9.97 7.74 -18.71
C GLU A 99 10.52 7.74 -20.15
N ALA A 100 11.82 7.55 -20.35
CA ALA A 100 12.40 7.40 -21.68
C ALA A 100 12.30 5.96 -22.20
N LYS A 101 11.16 5.65 -22.85
CA LYS A 101 10.85 4.50 -23.73
C LYS A 101 10.06 3.36 -23.10
N VAL A 102 8.73 3.47 -23.10
CA VAL A 102 7.87 2.32 -23.39
C VAL A 102 6.68 2.79 -24.22
N ILE A 103 6.41 2.10 -25.33
CA ILE A 103 5.10 2.07 -26.01
C ILE A 103 4.61 0.62 -25.92
N PRO A 104 3.29 0.39 -25.80
CA PRO A 104 2.71 -0.87 -25.35
C PRO A 104 2.39 -1.85 -26.48
N ASP A 105 2.35 -3.12 -26.10
CA ASP A 105 1.81 -4.27 -26.83
C ASP A 105 0.27 -4.36 -26.76
N SER A 106 -0.31 -5.01 -27.77
CA SER A 106 -1.29 -6.10 -27.59
C SER A 106 -1.67 -6.70 -28.96
N ILE A 107 -1.53 -8.02 -29.07
CA ILE A 107 -1.97 -8.87 -30.18
C ILE A 107 -3.01 -9.83 -29.61
N GLU A 108 -4.18 -9.88 -30.23
CA GLU A 108 -5.11 -11.00 -30.17
C GLU A 108 -5.21 -11.63 -31.58
N THR A 109 -5.19 -12.95 -31.62
CA THR A 109 -5.33 -13.82 -32.80
C THR A 109 -6.78 -13.96 -33.26
N PRO A 110 -7.01 -14.20 -34.56
CA PRO A 110 -8.06 -15.12 -34.96
C PRO A 110 -7.65 -16.13 -36.04
N GLU A 111 -8.58 -17.07 -36.21
CA GLU A 111 -8.54 -18.40 -36.81
C GLU A 111 -8.45 -18.45 -38.35
N ALA A 112 -8.25 -19.69 -38.81
CA ALA A 112 -8.03 -20.15 -40.18
C ALA A 112 -9.20 -19.92 -41.16
N ASP A 113 -8.86 -19.72 -42.44
CA ASP A 113 -9.64 -20.36 -43.52
C ASP A 113 -8.84 -20.62 -44.80
N ASN A 114 -9.28 -21.66 -45.51
CA ASN A 114 -8.60 -22.47 -46.51
C ASN A 114 -8.32 -21.80 -47.88
N MET A 115 -7.18 -22.15 -48.49
CA MET A 115 -7.14 -22.41 -49.95
C MET A 115 -6.23 -23.62 -50.24
N ARG A 116 -6.86 -24.71 -50.69
CA ARG A 116 -6.25 -25.95 -51.15
C ARG A 116 -5.55 -25.71 -52.50
N LEU A 117 -4.26 -26.01 -52.59
CA LEU A 117 -3.54 -26.16 -53.86
C LEU A 117 -3.88 -27.54 -54.45
N GLY A 118 -4.09 -27.57 -55.77
CA GLY A 118 -4.64 -28.70 -56.51
C GLY A 118 -3.60 -29.77 -56.88
N ASP A 119 -4.09 -30.99 -57.07
CA ASP A 119 -3.36 -32.25 -57.29
C ASP A 119 -2.44 -32.29 -58.54
N SER A 120 -2.28 -31.19 -59.27
CA SER A 120 -1.37 -31.04 -60.42
C SER A 120 0.07 -30.71 -60.01
N GLU A 121 0.30 -30.17 -58.81
CA GLU A 121 1.65 -29.81 -58.33
C GLU A 121 2.31 -30.95 -57.53
N ILE A 122 1.50 -31.88 -57.00
CA ILE A 122 1.98 -33.06 -56.28
C ILE A 122 2.54 -34.12 -57.25
N ASP A 123 1.98 -34.24 -58.46
CA ASP A 123 2.44 -35.19 -59.47
C ASP A 123 3.77 -34.76 -60.14
N ALA A 124 4.07 -33.45 -60.14
CA ALA A 124 5.36 -32.90 -60.60
C ALA A 124 6.50 -33.13 -59.58
N ILE A 125 6.17 -33.19 -58.29
CA ILE A 125 7.14 -33.42 -57.19
C ILE A 125 7.50 -34.92 -57.08
N VAL A 126 6.55 -35.82 -57.33
CA VAL A 126 6.80 -37.28 -57.30
C VAL A 126 7.68 -37.75 -58.46
N LYS A 127 7.68 -37.02 -59.59
CA LYS A 127 8.49 -37.36 -60.77
C LYS A 127 9.96 -36.93 -60.68
N MET A 128 10.30 -36.02 -59.75
CA MET A 128 11.69 -35.63 -59.48
C MET A 128 12.37 -36.46 -58.38
N LEU A 129 11.61 -37.29 -57.62
CA LEU A 129 12.10 -38.06 -56.45
C LEU A 129 12.39 -39.56 -56.71
N ARG A 130 12.45 -40.00 -57.97
CA ARG A 130 12.94 -41.34 -58.37
C ARG A 130 13.73 -41.17 -59.68
N GLY A 131 15.05 -41.10 -59.78
CA GLY A 131 16.14 -41.64 -58.98
C GLY A 131 17.15 -42.24 -59.97
N GLU A 132 18.45 -42.11 -59.66
CA GLU A 132 19.63 -42.78 -60.26
C GLU A 132 20.25 -42.12 -61.51
N ASN A 133 21.56 -41.85 -61.61
CA ASN A 133 22.70 -41.97 -60.69
C ASN A 133 23.86 -41.19 -61.34
N GLU A 134 24.62 -40.39 -60.59
CA GLU A 134 26.08 -40.47 -60.57
C GLU A 134 26.64 -39.61 -59.43
N SER A 135 27.38 -40.31 -58.56
CA SER A 135 28.03 -39.87 -57.34
C SER A 135 29.02 -38.73 -57.55
N ILE A 136 29.09 -37.77 -56.62
CA ILE A 136 30.26 -37.35 -55.83
C ILE A 136 29.94 -36.03 -55.08
N THR A 137 30.33 -35.96 -53.79
CA THR A 137 30.39 -34.82 -52.85
C THR A 137 29.09 -34.14 -52.35
N GLU A 138 28.46 -34.71 -51.30
CA GLU A 138 27.37 -34.07 -50.54
C GLU A 138 27.77 -33.60 -49.11
N GLU A 139 29.03 -33.73 -48.69
CA GLU A 139 29.44 -33.34 -47.31
C GLU A 139 29.91 -31.87 -47.15
N GLU A 140 30.19 -31.14 -48.25
CA GLU A 140 30.62 -29.73 -48.16
C GLU A 140 29.45 -28.73 -48.06
N GLU A 141 28.24 -29.10 -48.48
CA GLU A 141 27.13 -28.15 -48.68
C GLU A 141 26.25 -27.91 -47.42
N ALA A 142 26.27 -28.81 -46.44
CA ALA A 142 25.37 -28.74 -45.29
C ALA A 142 25.76 -27.69 -44.23
N ILE A 143 27.01 -27.20 -44.22
CA ILE A 143 27.47 -26.27 -43.16
C ILE A 143 27.24 -24.79 -43.50
N ASP A 144 27.09 -24.43 -44.77
CA ASP A 144 26.88 -23.03 -45.17
C ASP A 144 25.46 -22.52 -44.85
N GLU A 145 24.50 -23.41 -44.63
CA GLU A 145 23.13 -23.06 -44.18
C GLU A 145 23.07 -22.63 -42.70
N GLU A 146 23.86 -23.22 -41.80
CA GLU A 146 23.84 -22.88 -40.38
C GLU A 146 24.61 -21.59 -40.04
N VAL A 147 25.56 -21.17 -40.87
CA VAL A 147 26.46 -20.03 -40.56
C VAL A 147 25.86 -18.68 -41.02
N GLY A 148 24.87 -18.69 -41.92
CA GLY A 148 24.33 -17.47 -42.56
C GLY A 148 22.94 -17.02 -42.13
N GLN A 149 22.13 -17.88 -41.52
CA GLN A 149 20.73 -17.54 -41.18
C GLN A 149 20.58 -17.21 -39.70
N ILE A 150 20.79 -15.93 -39.36
CA ILE A 150 20.25 -15.39 -38.11
C ILE A 150 18.73 -15.59 -38.18
N SER A 151 18.17 -16.39 -37.27
CA SER A 151 16.72 -16.57 -37.16
C SER A 151 16.05 -15.20 -37.05
N LYS A 152 14.83 -15.04 -37.59
CA LYS A 152 14.06 -13.78 -37.43
C LYS A 152 13.94 -13.38 -35.95
N ALA A 153 13.90 -14.36 -35.05
CA ALA A 153 13.87 -14.14 -33.60
C ALA A 153 15.22 -13.57 -33.08
N GLU A 154 16.34 -14.18 -33.46
CA GLU A 154 17.69 -13.73 -33.08
C GLU A 154 18.02 -12.35 -33.66
N ARG A 155 17.55 -12.02 -34.88
CA ARG A 155 17.68 -10.66 -35.44
C ARG A 155 16.88 -9.65 -34.63
N ALA A 156 15.65 -10.00 -34.20
CA ALA A 156 14.82 -9.12 -33.40
C ALA A 156 15.41 -8.86 -32.00
N GLU A 157 16.02 -9.87 -31.40
CA GLU A 157 16.66 -9.79 -30.08
C GLU A 157 17.99 -9.02 -30.12
N ILE A 158 18.81 -9.26 -31.17
CA ILE A 158 20.01 -8.48 -31.45
C ILE A 158 19.67 -7.02 -31.76
N ILE A 159 18.58 -6.73 -32.48
CA ILE A 159 18.07 -5.36 -32.71
C ILE A 159 17.51 -4.75 -31.41
N GLY A 160 16.91 -5.55 -30.53
CA GLY A 160 16.42 -5.15 -29.22
C GLY A 160 17.54 -4.77 -28.25
N MET A 161 18.67 -5.48 -28.28
CA MET A 161 19.86 -5.22 -27.46
C MET A 161 20.79 -4.15 -28.06
N LEU A 162 20.94 -4.07 -29.40
CA LEU A 162 21.68 -3.02 -30.11
C LEU A 162 20.90 -1.69 -30.26
N GLY A 163 20.09 -1.34 -29.27
CA GLY A 163 19.53 0.00 -29.10
C GLY A 163 20.58 1.10 -28.85
N GLY A 164 21.80 0.93 -29.36
CA GLY A 164 22.92 1.87 -29.35
C GLY A 164 23.52 2.02 -30.75
N ASN A 165 23.14 3.10 -31.43
CA ASN A 165 23.89 3.84 -32.45
C ASN A 165 24.80 3.03 -33.40
N ALA A 166 24.25 2.54 -34.51
CA ALA A 166 25.05 2.07 -35.64
C ALA A 166 24.57 2.63 -37.00
N ASP A 167 24.05 3.87 -37.03
CA ASP A 167 23.73 4.63 -38.25
C ASP A 167 24.06 6.14 -38.11
N ARG A 168 25.06 6.49 -37.28
CA ARG A 168 25.40 7.90 -36.97
C ARG A 168 26.62 8.45 -37.71
N ALA A 169 27.04 7.82 -38.81
CA ALA A 169 28.27 8.23 -39.48
C ALA A 169 28.10 9.23 -40.64
N ASP A 170 26.88 9.57 -41.10
CA ASP A 170 26.77 10.44 -42.29
C ASP A 170 25.64 11.49 -42.32
N GLN A 171 25.13 11.93 -41.16
CA GLN A 171 24.13 13.01 -41.14
C GLN A 171 24.35 14.00 -40.00
N LYS A 172 25.40 14.83 -40.11
CA LYS A 172 25.47 16.12 -39.41
C LYS A 172 24.58 17.15 -40.12
N SER A 173 23.27 16.99 -40.03
CA SER A 173 22.34 18.11 -40.12
C SER A 173 21.73 18.28 -38.73
N VAL A 174 21.94 19.45 -38.13
CA VAL A 174 21.45 19.85 -36.80
C VAL A 174 19.96 19.49 -36.67
N ARG A 175 19.66 18.35 -36.03
CA ARG A 175 18.28 17.98 -35.68
C ARG A 175 17.92 18.77 -34.43
N LYS A 176 16.96 19.70 -34.54
CA LYS A 176 16.20 20.14 -33.37
C LYS A 176 15.45 18.92 -32.85
N ASP A 177 15.86 18.36 -31.71
CA ASP A 177 15.07 17.36 -30.99
C ASP A 177 13.83 18.07 -30.44
N ILE A 178 12.77 18.07 -31.25
CA ILE A 178 11.46 18.55 -30.85
C ILE A 178 10.79 17.41 -30.08
N ASP A 179 10.37 17.71 -28.85
CA ASP A 179 9.63 16.79 -27.99
C ASP A 179 8.15 16.76 -28.40
N TYR A 180 7.80 15.81 -29.26
CA TYR A 180 6.47 15.70 -29.87
C TYR A 180 5.34 15.39 -28.89
N ASP A 181 5.63 14.90 -27.67
CA ASP A 181 4.59 14.54 -26.70
C ASP A 181 3.94 15.77 -26.05
N LYS A 182 4.69 16.89 -25.99
CA LYS A 182 4.23 18.16 -25.43
C LYS A 182 3.42 19.03 -26.40
N LEU A 183 3.45 18.75 -27.70
CA LEU A 183 2.74 19.55 -28.70
C LEU A 183 1.23 19.27 -28.69
N ASN A 184 0.45 20.26 -29.10
CA ASN A 184 -0.99 20.14 -29.23
C ASN A 184 -1.38 19.36 -30.50
N LYS A 185 -2.59 18.78 -30.56
CA LYS A 185 -3.07 18.00 -31.72
C LYS A 185 -2.94 18.76 -33.04
N GLN A 186 -3.22 20.06 -33.02
CA GLN A 186 -3.15 20.91 -34.22
C GLN A 186 -1.70 21.15 -34.67
N GLU A 187 -0.80 21.39 -33.72
CA GLU A 187 0.64 21.58 -33.99
C GLU A 187 1.27 20.27 -34.51
N LEU A 188 0.85 19.11 -34.01
CA LEU A 188 1.30 17.81 -34.50
C LEU A 188 0.90 17.55 -35.96
N VAL A 189 -0.31 17.97 -36.35
CA VAL A 189 -0.79 17.84 -37.73
C VAL A 189 -0.08 18.81 -38.66
N GLU A 190 0.13 20.05 -38.25
CA GLU A 190 0.85 21.06 -39.04
C GLU A 190 2.33 20.69 -39.23
N MET A 191 2.98 20.19 -38.18
CA MET A 191 4.34 19.66 -38.27
C MET A 191 4.41 18.42 -39.17
N LEU A 192 3.41 17.53 -39.13
CA LEU A 192 3.33 16.40 -40.05
C LEU A 192 3.20 16.87 -41.50
N GLU A 193 2.34 17.84 -41.78
CA GLU A 193 2.18 18.42 -43.12
C GLU A 193 3.51 19.00 -43.63
N GLN A 194 4.23 19.79 -42.82
CA GLN A 194 5.54 20.33 -43.18
C GLN A 194 6.62 19.25 -43.39
N ILE A 195 6.65 18.24 -42.53
CA ILE A 195 7.64 17.16 -42.60
C ILE A 195 7.37 16.26 -43.82
N VAL A 196 6.12 16.11 -44.24
CA VAL A 196 5.75 15.31 -45.41
C VAL A 196 6.05 16.02 -46.74
N GLU A 197 6.16 17.35 -46.74
CA GLU A 197 6.67 18.12 -47.88
C GLU A 197 8.18 17.93 -48.09
N GLU A 198 8.94 17.63 -47.04
CA GLU A 198 10.34 17.23 -47.19
C GLU A 198 10.44 15.90 -47.96
N LYS A 199 11.19 15.87 -49.06
CA LYS A 199 11.28 14.68 -49.94
C LYS A 199 12.17 13.55 -49.40
N ASN A 200 12.87 13.77 -48.28
CA ASN A 200 13.89 12.85 -47.76
C ASN A 200 13.33 11.83 -46.76
N ILE A 201 12.74 10.76 -47.25
CA ILE A 201 12.03 9.73 -46.45
C ILE A 201 12.92 9.11 -45.35
N SER A 202 14.22 8.95 -45.59
CA SER A 202 15.16 8.41 -44.59
C SER A 202 15.28 9.29 -43.34
N LYS A 203 15.20 10.62 -43.50
CA LYS A 203 15.32 11.58 -42.38
C LYS A 203 14.00 11.74 -41.62
N ILE A 204 12.91 11.56 -42.35
CA ILE A 204 11.53 11.81 -41.93
C ILE A 204 10.91 10.62 -41.19
N LYS A 205 11.32 9.39 -41.52
CA LYS A 205 10.75 8.15 -40.97
C LYS A 205 10.66 8.13 -39.44
N GLN A 206 11.69 8.63 -38.75
CA GLN A 206 11.72 8.68 -37.28
C GLN A 206 10.78 9.75 -36.72
N SER A 207 10.76 10.94 -37.31
CA SER A 207 9.89 12.03 -36.89
C SER A 207 8.41 11.70 -37.09
N VAL A 208 8.06 11.12 -38.26
CA VAL A 208 6.67 10.69 -38.55
C VAL A 208 6.23 9.56 -37.62
N ALA A 209 7.12 8.64 -37.26
CA ALA A 209 6.80 7.59 -36.29
C ALA A 209 6.49 8.16 -34.90
N ARG A 210 7.27 9.14 -34.43
CA ARG A 210 7.02 9.84 -33.15
C ARG A 210 5.70 10.64 -33.18
N ILE A 211 5.46 11.41 -34.25
CA ILE A 211 4.21 12.17 -34.43
C ILE A 211 3.01 11.24 -34.48
N LYS A 212 3.12 10.08 -35.14
CA LYS A 212 2.06 9.08 -35.19
C LYS A 212 1.68 8.59 -33.79
N VAL A 213 2.67 8.22 -32.97
CA VAL A 213 2.42 7.75 -31.60
C VAL A 213 1.76 8.84 -30.76
N ALA A 214 2.33 10.06 -30.76
CA ALA A 214 1.82 11.19 -30.00
C ALA A 214 0.38 11.54 -30.41
N PHE A 215 0.07 11.55 -31.71
CA PHE A 215 -1.27 11.83 -32.23
C PHE A 215 -2.27 10.74 -31.83
N HIS A 216 -1.94 9.45 -31.99
CA HIS A 216 -2.83 8.36 -31.61
C HIS A 216 -3.10 8.30 -30.10
N ASN A 217 -2.11 8.58 -29.26
CA ASN A 217 -2.29 8.64 -27.80
C ASN A 217 -3.29 9.75 -27.43
N LYS A 218 -3.10 10.96 -27.96
CA LYS A 218 -4.05 12.07 -27.74
C LYS A 218 -5.42 11.79 -28.35
N ASN A 219 -5.51 11.04 -29.46
CA ASN A 219 -6.81 10.64 -30.01
C ASN A 219 -7.52 9.61 -29.13
N LYS A 220 -6.78 8.64 -28.59
CA LYS A 220 -7.31 7.65 -27.66
C LYS A 220 -7.81 8.29 -26.36
N GLU A 221 -7.11 9.31 -25.85
CA GLU A 221 -7.52 10.10 -24.69
C GLU A 221 -8.83 10.86 -24.96
N ASP A 222 -8.95 11.52 -26.12
CA ASP A 222 -10.16 12.25 -26.50
C ASP A 222 -11.35 11.32 -26.69
N VAL A 223 -11.17 10.21 -27.41
CA VAL A 223 -12.23 9.19 -27.59
C VAL A 223 -12.63 8.56 -26.25
N SER A 224 -11.68 8.33 -25.34
CA SER A 224 -11.98 7.84 -23.97
C SER A 224 -12.79 8.86 -23.16
N ARG A 225 -12.49 10.16 -23.32
CA ARG A 225 -13.21 11.26 -22.68
C ARG A 225 -14.64 11.39 -23.21
N GLU A 226 -14.80 11.37 -24.54
CA GLU A 226 -16.11 11.41 -25.20
C GLU A 226 -16.95 10.18 -24.84
N ARG A 227 -16.32 9.00 -24.76
CA ARG A 227 -16.98 7.76 -24.31
C ARG A 227 -17.44 7.86 -22.86
N LYS A 228 -16.63 8.42 -21.96
CA LYS A 228 -17.01 8.65 -20.56
C LYS A 228 -18.18 9.63 -20.44
N GLN A 229 -18.14 10.75 -21.17
CA GLN A 229 -19.23 11.72 -21.21
C GLN A 229 -20.52 11.09 -21.74
N PHE A 230 -20.43 10.29 -22.80
CA PHE A 230 -21.59 9.59 -23.37
C PHE A 230 -22.22 8.59 -22.38
N ILE A 231 -21.42 7.90 -21.57
CA ILE A 231 -21.91 7.00 -20.52
C ILE A 231 -22.54 7.80 -19.36
N GLU A 232 -21.92 8.92 -18.95
CA GLU A 232 -22.46 9.82 -17.91
C GLU A 232 -23.80 10.46 -18.32
N ASP A 233 -23.97 10.78 -19.61
CA ASP A 233 -25.20 11.30 -20.20
C ASP A 233 -26.30 10.23 -20.38
N GLY A 234 -26.07 9.00 -19.92
CA GLY A 234 -27.04 7.89 -19.94
C GLY A 234 -27.03 7.05 -21.22
N GLY A 235 -25.98 7.17 -22.04
CA GLY A 235 -25.77 6.36 -23.23
C GLY A 235 -25.30 4.94 -22.94
N GLU A 236 -25.77 3.99 -23.74
CA GLU A 236 -25.39 2.58 -23.67
C GLU A 236 -24.04 2.36 -24.39
N GLU A 237 -23.07 1.71 -23.75
CA GLU A 237 -21.67 1.61 -24.22
C GLU A 237 -21.53 1.00 -25.63
N SER A 238 -22.49 0.17 -26.05
CA SER A 238 -22.55 -0.48 -27.37
C SER A 238 -22.97 0.44 -28.51
N LYS A 239 -23.51 1.64 -28.23
CA LYS A 239 -24.00 2.60 -29.23
C LYS A 239 -23.05 3.79 -29.46
N PHE A 240 -21.90 3.83 -28.77
CA PHE A 240 -20.93 4.90 -28.95
C PHE A 240 -20.23 4.78 -30.32
N ILE A 241 -20.36 5.80 -31.16
CA ILE A 241 -19.65 5.94 -32.43
C ILE A 241 -18.74 7.17 -32.31
N ALA A 242 -17.43 6.97 -32.37
CA ALA A 242 -16.47 8.07 -32.37
C ALA A 242 -16.64 8.92 -33.64
N VAL A 243 -16.87 10.23 -33.48
CA VAL A 243 -16.98 11.16 -34.61
C VAL A 243 -15.58 11.57 -35.03
N ILE A 244 -15.22 11.28 -36.29
CA ILE A 244 -13.90 11.64 -36.83
C ILE A 244 -13.82 13.17 -36.94
N GLY A 245 -12.93 13.77 -36.15
CA GLY A 245 -12.75 15.22 -36.13
C GLY A 245 -12.08 15.78 -37.40
N PRO A 246 -12.24 17.08 -37.71
CA PRO A 246 -11.57 17.73 -38.85
C PRO A 246 -10.04 17.61 -38.83
N LEU A 247 -9.43 17.58 -37.65
CA LEU A 247 -7.99 17.42 -37.47
C LEU A 247 -7.52 15.99 -37.80
N GLU A 248 -8.36 14.99 -37.56
CA GLU A 248 -8.05 13.58 -37.89
C GLU A 248 -8.11 13.34 -39.40
N HIS A 249 -9.02 14.00 -40.11
CA HIS A 249 -9.03 14.00 -41.58
C HIS A 249 -7.75 14.62 -42.17
N ARG A 250 -7.29 15.76 -41.63
CA ARG A 250 -6.03 16.40 -42.06
C ARG A 250 -4.81 15.53 -41.78
N TYR A 251 -4.75 14.94 -40.57
CA TYR A 251 -3.71 13.97 -40.21
C TYR A 251 -3.67 12.79 -41.19
N ASN A 252 -4.82 12.18 -41.45
CA ASN A 252 -4.93 11.03 -42.34
C ASN A 252 -4.52 11.38 -43.78
N ALA A 253 -4.88 12.58 -44.27
CA ALA A 253 -4.45 13.06 -45.57
C ALA A 253 -2.92 13.21 -45.66
N ALA A 254 -2.29 13.88 -44.69
CA ALA A 254 -0.83 14.04 -44.65
C ALA A 254 -0.11 12.68 -44.49
N PHE A 255 -0.63 11.81 -43.65
CA PHE A 255 -0.08 10.46 -43.44
C PHE A 255 -0.20 9.58 -44.70
N ASN A 256 -1.29 9.69 -45.45
CA ASN A 256 -1.46 9.00 -46.72
C ASN A 256 -0.46 9.47 -47.77
N THR A 257 -0.17 10.78 -47.83
CA THR A 257 0.88 11.34 -48.68
C THR A 257 2.26 10.75 -48.32
N TYR A 258 2.59 10.67 -47.03
CA TYR A 258 3.81 10.00 -46.57
C TYR A 258 3.84 8.51 -46.95
N LYS A 259 2.74 7.78 -46.76
CA LYS A 259 2.63 6.37 -47.12
C LYS A 259 2.88 6.14 -48.60
N HIS A 260 2.32 7.00 -49.46
CA HIS A 260 2.54 6.97 -50.91
C HIS A 260 4.00 7.27 -51.28
N SER A 261 4.59 8.32 -50.72
CA SER A 261 6.00 8.67 -50.93
C SER A 261 6.94 7.56 -50.47
N LYS A 262 6.67 6.94 -49.32
CA LYS A 262 7.41 5.78 -48.81
C LYS A 262 7.28 4.56 -49.72
N ALA A 263 6.08 4.28 -50.21
CA ALA A 263 5.84 3.18 -51.15
C ALA A 263 6.60 3.40 -52.46
N LYS A 264 6.57 4.63 -53.02
CA LYS A 264 7.36 5.00 -54.20
C LYS A 264 8.86 4.83 -54.00
N PHE A 265 9.41 5.28 -52.87
CA PHE A 265 10.83 5.10 -52.57
C PHE A 265 11.22 3.63 -52.43
N ALA A 266 10.37 2.82 -51.79
CA ALA A 266 10.61 1.38 -51.71
C ALA A 266 10.60 0.72 -53.09
N GLN A 267 9.67 1.11 -53.97
CA GLN A 267 9.62 0.66 -55.36
C GLN A 267 10.86 1.11 -56.15
N GLU A 268 11.26 2.37 -56.06
CA GLU A 268 12.47 2.90 -56.72
C GLU A 268 13.74 2.21 -56.21
N PHE A 269 13.83 1.92 -54.92
CA PHE A 269 14.96 1.22 -54.33
C PHE A 269 15.03 -0.24 -54.81
N GLU A 270 13.89 -0.93 -54.87
CA GLU A 270 13.83 -2.29 -55.41
C GLU A 270 14.15 -2.32 -56.91
N LYS A 271 13.66 -1.33 -57.67
CA LYS A 271 14.01 -1.15 -59.08
C LYS A 271 15.53 -0.93 -59.25
N ARG A 272 16.17 -0.12 -58.41
CA ARG A 272 17.63 0.04 -58.42
C ARG A 272 18.37 -1.26 -58.13
N LYS A 273 17.88 -2.10 -57.22
CA LYS A 273 18.47 -3.43 -57.00
C LYS A 273 18.34 -4.31 -58.23
N GLN A 274 17.20 -4.28 -58.90
CA GLN A 274 16.98 -5.01 -60.15
C GLN A 274 17.87 -4.47 -61.29
N GLU A 275 18.01 -3.15 -61.43
CA GLU A 275 18.95 -2.54 -62.37
C GLU A 275 20.40 -2.94 -62.06
N ASN A 276 20.81 -2.94 -60.78
CA ASN A 276 22.12 -3.43 -60.37
C ASN A 276 22.29 -4.93 -60.67
N PHE A 277 21.24 -5.73 -60.52
CA PHE A 277 21.23 -7.15 -60.87
C PHE A 277 21.46 -7.35 -62.37
N GLU A 278 20.72 -6.62 -63.20
CA GLU A 278 20.87 -6.64 -64.66
C GLU A 278 22.27 -6.20 -65.08
N LEU A 279 22.83 -5.14 -64.48
CA LEU A 279 24.21 -4.71 -64.73
C LEU A 279 25.23 -5.80 -64.35
N LYS A 280 25.01 -6.54 -63.26
CA LYS A 280 25.88 -7.67 -62.90
C LYS A 280 25.73 -8.83 -63.88
N LEU A 281 24.52 -9.13 -64.36
CA LEU A 281 24.32 -10.13 -65.42
C LEU A 281 25.01 -9.72 -66.72
N GLN A 282 24.95 -8.43 -67.10
CA GLN A 282 25.68 -7.90 -68.25
C GLN A 282 27.19 -8.06 -68.09
N ILE A 283 27.74 -7.83 -66.88
CA ILE A 283 29.17 -8.12 -66.62
C ILE A 283 29.49 -9.60 -66.80
N LEU A 284 28.61 -10.52 -66.39
CA LEU A 284 28.82 -11.95 -66.62
C LEU A 284 28.79 -12.30 -68.12
N GLU A 285 27.92 -11.64 -68.89
CA GLU A 285 27.88 -11.81 -70.34
C GLU A 285 29.12 -11.21 -71.02
N ASP A 286 29.54 -10.01 -70.63
CA ASP A 286 30.79 -9.37 -71.08
C ASP A 286 32.01 -10.22 -70.76
N LEU A 287 32.06 -10.82 -69.56
CA LEU A 287 33.10 -11.78 -69.18
C LEU A 287 33.09 -13.01 -70.08
N LYS A 288 31.92 -13.52 -70.46
CA LYS A 288 31.78 -14.64 -71.39
C LYS A 288 32.27 -14.27 -72.80
N VAL A 289 31.91 -13.09 -73.30
CA VAL A 289 32.38 -12.58 -74.60
C VAL A 289 33.90 -12.39 -74.59
N LEU A 290 34.46 -11.87 -73.50
CA LEU A 290 35.90 -11.69 -73.31
C LEU A 290 36.66 -13.02 -73.29
N ILE A 291 36.03 -14.08 -72.77
CA ILE A 291 36.56 -15.45 -72.81
C ILE A 291 36.56 -15.98 -74.25
N ASP A 292 35.58 -15.62 -75.07
CA ASP A 292 35.45 -16.12 -76.44
C ASP A 292 36.21 -15.24 -77.48
N SER A 293 36.66 -14.02 -77.14
CA SER A 293 37.27 -13.04 -78.08
C SER A 293 38.77 -13.23 -78.34
N GLU A 294 39.24 -13.41 -79.60
CA GLU A 294 40.65 -13.64 -80.02
C GLU A 294 41.61 -12.43 -79.92
N GLU A 295 41.40 -11.50 -78.99
CA GLU A 295 42.24 -10.31 -78.86
C GLU A 295 43.57 -10.54 -78.13
N THR A 296 44.47 -9.54 -78.21
CA THR A 296 45.79 -9.60 -77.54
C THR A 296 45.67 -9.65 -76.01
N LEU A 297 46.41 -10.57 -75.39
CA LEU A 297 46.32 -10.94 -73.97
C LEU A 297 46.38 -9.77 -72.96
N LYS A 298 47.13 -8.71 -73.29
CA LYS A 298 47.25 -7.53 -72.43
C LYS A 298 45.94 -6.72 -72.39
N LYS A 299 45.27 -6.57 -73.53
CA LYS A 299 43.99 -5.87 -73.62
C LYS A 299 42.88 -6.65 -72.92
N THR A 300 42.83 -7.97 -73.12
CA THR A 300 41.84 -8.83 -72.46
C THR A 300 41.99 -8.83 -70.93
N TYR A 301 43.23 -8.70 -70.41
CA TYR A 301 43.47 -8.57 -68.98
C TYR A 301 43.08 -7.19 -68.42
N ASP A 302 43.41 -6.11 -69.13
CA ASP A 302 43.03 -4.76 -68.73
C ASP A 302 41.49 -4.59 -68.73
N GLU A 303 40.80 -5.17 -69.72
CA GLU A 303 39.33 -5.23 -69.78
C GLU A 303 38.72 -6.09 -68.67
N PHE A 304 39.31 -7.26 -68.39
CA PHE A 304 38.91 -8.08 -67.24
C PHE A 304 39.01 -7.30 -65.93
N LYS A 305 40.10 -6.56 -65.71
CA LYS A 305 40.30 -5.73 -64.52
C LYS A 305 39.26 -4.60 -64.43
N ILE A 306 38.89 -3.99 -65.56
CA ILE A 306 37.82 -3.00 -65.62
C ILE A 306 36.47 -3.65 -65.24
N LEU A 307 36.17 -4.85 -65.74
CA LEU A 307 34.95 -5.58 -65.37
C LEU A 307 34.93 -5.97 -63.89
N GLN A 308 36.08 -6.35 -63.30
CA GLN A 308 36.18 -6.57 -61.85
C GLN A 308 35.94 -5.30 -61.04
N ILE A 309 36.46 -4.16 -61.47
CA ILE A 309 36.22 -2.87 -60.81
C ILE A 309 34.73 -2.52 -60.89
N ARG A 310 34.11 -2.66 -62.06
CA ARG A 310 32.66 -2.44 -62.24
C ARG A 310 31.82 -3.38 -61.38
N TRP A 311 32.21 -4.66 -61.27
CA TRP A 311 31.53 -5.63 -60.41
C TRP A 311 31.53 -5.21 -58.93
N LYS A 312 32.63 -4.58 -58.48
CA LYS A 312 32.79 -4.04 -57.12
C LYS A 312 32.05 -2.72 -56.91
N GLU A 313 32.00 -1.87 -57.93
CA GLU A 313 31.30 -0.57 -57.87
C GLU A 313 29.78 -0.72 -57.89
N ILE A 314 29.25 -1.77 -58.52
CA ILE A 314 27.81 -2.03 -58.53
C ILE A 314 27.35 -2.41 -57.12
N GLY A 315 26.42 -1.61 -56.62
CA GLY A 315 25.89 -1.68 -55.26
C GLY A 315 24.99 -2.91 -54.98
N MET A 316 24.03 -2.71 -54.09
CA MET A 316 23.20 -3.78 -53.55
C MET A 316 22.33 -4.45 -54.63
N VAL A 317 22.21 -5.76 -54.52
CA VAL A 317 21.49 -6.67 -55.44
C VAL A 317 20.47 -7.48 -54.63
N PRO A 318 19.38 -8.02 -55.23
CA PRO A 318 18.43 -8.86 -54.51
C PRO A 318 19.11 -10.06 -53.83
N ALA A 319 18.76 -10.30 -52.56
CA ALA A 319 19.43 -11.30 -51.74
C ALA A 319 19.20 -12.75 -52.22
N SER A 320 18.08 -13.01 -52.91
CA SER A 320 17.77 -14.33 -53.48
C SER A 320 18.78 -14.75 -54.56
N GLU A 321 19.26 -13.81 -55.36
CA GLU A 321 20.12 -14.09 -56.52
C GLU A 321 21.61 -13.95 -56.25
N LEU A 322 21.98 -13.52 -55.04
CA LEU A 322 23.37 -13.23 -54.71
C LEU A 322 24.27 -14.47 -54.83
N ARG A 323 23.77 -15.64 -54.41
CA ARG A 323 24.51 -16.92 -54.49
C ARG A 323 24.83 -17.30 -55.93
N ASN A 324 23.80 -17.33 -56.78
CA ASN A 324 23.92 -17.72 -58.18
C ASN A 324 24.83 -16.75 -58.95
N LEU A 325 24.74 -15.44 -58.67
CA LEU A 325 25.62 -14.44 -59.27
C LEU A 325 27.09 -14.67 -58.94
N TRP A 326 27.43 -14.91 -57.68
CA TRP A 326 28.80 -15.15 -57.27
C TRP A 326 29.33 -16.48 -57.82
N GLN A 327 28.54 -17.55 -57.80
CA GLN A 327 28.91 -18.84 -58.40
C GLN A 327 29.23 -18.69 -59.90
N ASN A 328 28.36 -18.03 -60.66
CA ASN A 328 28.57 -17.78 -62.08
C ASN A 328 29.78 -16.87 -62.34
N TYR A 329 29.97 -15.84 -61.52
CA TYR A 329 31.14 -14.98 -61.58
C TYR A 329 32.43 -15.78 -61.36
N HIS A 330 32.50 -16.58 -60.30
CA HIS A 330 33.67 -17.40 -60.01
C HIS A 330 33.96 -18.43 -61.12
N PHE A 331 32.92 -19.09 -61.64
CA PHE A 331 33.05 -20.02 -62.75
C PHE A 331 33.60 -19.36 -64.02
N LEU A 332 33.08 -18.18 -64.38
CA LEU A 332 33.56 -17.44 -65.55
C LEU A 332 34.98 -16.89 -65.34
N VAL A 333 35.30 -16.44 -64.13
CA VAL A 333 36.66 -16.04 -63.75
C VAL A 333 37.62 -17.23 -63.88
N GLU A 334 37.24 -18.41 -63.39
CA GLU A 334 38.02 -19.65 -63.54
C GLU A 334 38.23 -20.01 -65.01
N ARG A 335 37.16 -19.98 -65.82
CA ARG A 335 37.23 -20.24 -67.26
C ARG A 335 38.07 -19.21 -68.02
N PHE A 336 38.05 -17.94 -67.61
CA PHE A 336 38.94 -16.90 -68.14
C PHE A 336 40.41 -17.22 -67.85
N PHE A 337 40.74 -17.61 -66.62
CA PHE A 337 42.09 -18.04 -66.27
C PHE A 337 42.51 -19.35 -66.96
N ASP A 338 41.57 -20.25 -67.22
CA ASP A 338 41.81 -21.45 -68.02
C ASP A 338 42.06 -21.13 -69.50
N ARG A 339 41.51 -20.05 -70.04
CA ARG A 339 41.81 -19.58 -71.40
C ARG A 339 43.15 -18.85 -71.48
N VAL A 340 43.49 -18.11 -70.43
CA VAL A 340 44.81 -17.49 -70.21
C VAL A 340 45.90 -18.55 -69.90
N LYS A 341 45.58 -19.86 -69.97
CA LYS A 341 46.51 -21.01 -69.90
C LYS A 341 47.76 -20.92 -70.78
N ILE A 342 47.78 -20.06 -71.79
CA ILE A 342 48.96 -19.88 -72.65
C ILE A 342 50.13 -19.23 -71.87
N ASN A 343 49.90 -18.61 -70.69
CA ASN A 343 50.95 -18.19 -69.75
C ASN A 343 50.67 -18.67 -68.31
N LYS A 344 51.12 -19.90 -68.01
CA LYS A 344 51.02 -20.61 -66.72
C LYS A 344 51.47 -19.79 -65.49
N GLU A 345 52.47 -18.92 -65.66
CA GLU A 345 53.13 -18.23 -64.54
C GLU A 345 52.28 -17.15 -63.86
N LEU A 346 51.43 -16.43 -64.60
CA LEU A 346 50.59 -15.35 -64.04
C LEU A 346 49.44 -15.91 -63.20
N ARG A 347 48.86 -17.05 -63.62
CA ARG A 347 47.81 -17.76 -62.87
C ARG A 347 48.37 -18.34 -61.58
N ASP A 348 49.51 -19.01 -61.65
CA ASP A 348 50.16 -19.60 -60.46
C ASP A 348 50.54 -18.51 -59.46
N LEU A 349 50.91 -17.32 -59.95
CA LEU A 349 51.16 -16.15 -59.11
C LEU A 349 49.87 -15.61 -58.46
N ASP A 350 48.76 -15.52 -59.20
CA ASP A 350 47.49 -15.02 -58.66
C ASP A 350 46.83 -16.00 -57.68
N MET A 351 46.82 -17.30 -57.99
CA MET A 351 46.34 -18.34 -57.06
C MET A 351 47.19 -18.39 -55.79
N ARG A 352 48.52 -18.17 -55.90
CA ARG A 352 49.41 -18.03 -54.75
C ARG A 352 49.12 -16.77 -53.94
N LYS A 353 48.84 -15.64 -54.58
CA LYS A 353 48.40 -14.41 -53.89
C LYS A 353 47.06 -14.61 -53.18
N ASN A 354 46.09 -15.23 -53.84
CA ASN A 354 44.80 -15.57 -53.22
C ASN A 354 45.01 -16.51 -52.03
N MET A 355 45.90 -17.49 -52.14
CA MET A 355 46.29 -18.38 -51.05
C MET A 355 46.91 -17.62 -49.87
N GLU A 356 47.87 -16.72 -50.13
CA GLU A 356 48.48 -15.87 -49.10
C GLU A 356 47.45 -14.98 -48.39
N ILE A 357 46.50 -14.41 -49.14
CA ILE A 357 45.42 -13.60 -48.57
C ILE A 357 44.48 -14.48 -47.73
N LYS A 358 44.12 -15.68 -48.18
CA LYS A 358 43.28 -16.62 -47.40
C LYS A 358 44.00 -17.13 -46.15
N ILE A 359 45.29 -17.43 -46.22
CA ILE A 359 46.13 -17.75 -45.05
C ILE A 359 46.10 -16.59 -44.05
N GLY A 360 46.33 -15.36 -44.52
CA GLY A 360 46.25 -14.17 -43.68
C GLY A 360 44.86 -13.92 -43.09
N LEU A 361 43.78 -14.32 -43.77
CA LEU A 361 42.43 -14.30 -43.20
C LEU A 361 42.25 -15.37 -42.12
N CYS A 362 42.79 -16.58 -42.30
CA CYS A 362 42.76 -17.62 -41.27
C CYS A 362 43.52 -17.16 -40.01
N GLU A 363 44.70 -16.56 -40.17
CA GLU A 363 45.48 -16.00 -39.05
C GLU A 363 44.73 -14.88 -38.33
N LYS A 364 44.14 -13.94 -39.10
CA LYS A 364 43.32 -12.87 -38.52
C LYS A 364 42.06 -13.40 -37.83
N ALA A 365 41.44 -14.46 -38.36
CA ALA A 365 40.29 -15.09 -37.73
C ALA A 365 40.70 -15.80 -36.43
N GLU A 366 41.88 -16.44 -36.38
CA GLU A 366 42.42 -17.07 -35.18
C GLU A 366 42.79 -16.03 -34.12
N GLU A 367 43.29 -14.87 -34.52
CA GLU A 367 43.54 -13.73 -33.63
C GLU A 367 42.24 -13.26 -32.94
N LEU A 368 41.08 -13.36 -33.61
CA LEU A 368 39.79 -13.04 -32.99
C LEU A 368 39.39 -13.96 -31.84
N LEU A 369 40.02 -15.14 -31.70
CA LEU A 369 39.80 -16.00 -30.52
C LEU A 369 40.39 -15.38 -29.25
N LEU A 370 41.45 -14.58 -29.39
CA LEU A 370 42.11 -13.87 -28.29
C LEU A 370 41.39 -12.57 -27.91
N GLU A 371 40.57 -12.02 -28.81
CA GLU A 371 39.79 -10.80 -28.54
C GLU A 371 38.77 -11.06 -27.41
N GLU A 372 38.72 -10.15 -26.43
CA GLU A 372 37.81 -10.26 -25.28
C GLU A 372 36.35 -9.95 -25.66
N SER A 373 36.14 -9.07 -26.65
CA SER A 373 34.81 -8.61 -27.02
C SER A 373 34.15 -9.52 -28.07
N ILE A 374 33.20 -10.33 -27.62
CA ILE A 374 32.43 -11.28 -28.46
C ILE A 374 31.67 -10.57 -29.60
N VAL A 375 31.15 -9.37 -29.35
CA VAL A 375 30.41 -8.61 -30.36
C VAL A 375 31.35 -8.06 -31.45
N LYS A 376 32.56 -7.63 -31.07
CA LYS A 376 33.55 -7.15 -32.04
C LYS A 376 34.12 -8.31 -32.85
N SER A 377 34.45 -9.43 -32.19
CA SER A 377 34.96 -10.62 -32.87
C SER A 377 33.96 -11.14 -33.89
N PHE A 378 32.66 -11.20 -33.57
CA PHE A 378 31.62 -11.61 -34.53
C PHE A 378 31.49 -10.65 -35.73
N LYS A 379 31.49 -9.32 -35.51
CA LYS A 379 31.41 -8.35 -36.61
C LYS A 379 32.62 -8.43 -37.55
N LEU A 380 33.81 -8.64 -37.00
CA LEU A 380 35.03 -8.82 -37.78
C LEU A 380 35.03 -10.15 -38.52
N LEU A 381 34.56 -11.22 -37.88
CA LEU A 381 34.37 -12.53 -38.51
C LEU A 381 33.44 -12.44 -39.72
N GLN A 382 32.31 -11.71 -39.62
CA GLN A 382 31.42 -11.51 -40.75
C GLN A 382 32.11 -10.77 -41.92
N LYS A 383 32.92 -9.75 -41.63
CA LYS A 383 33.74 -9.08 -42.65
C LYS A 383 34.76 -10.04 -43.27
N TYR A 384 35.35 -10.94 -42.49
CA TYR A 384 36.28 -11.94 -43.00
C TYR A 384 35.57 -12.98 -43.87
N HIS A 385 34.32 -13.37 -43.57
CA HIS A 385 33.50 -14.18 -44.48
C HIS A 385 33.21 -13.45 -45.80
N ASP A 386 32.89 -12.15 -45.75
CA ASP A 386 32.68 -11.37 -46.97
C ASP A 386 33.97 -11.25 -47.79
N GLN A 387 35.11 -11.00 -47.14
CA GLN A 387 36.42 -10.98 -47.78
C GLN A 387 36.80 -12.35 -48.34
N TRP A 388 36.49 -13.44 -47.64
CA TRP A 388 36.72 -14.81 -48.11
C TRP A 388 35.94 -15.10 -49.39
N ARG A 389 34.69 -14.62 -49.49
CA ARG A 389 33.85 -14.72 -50.70
C ARG A 389 34.36 -13.87 -51.86
N GLU A 390 34.94 -12.70 -51.57
CA GLU A 390 35.52 -11.83 -52.60
C GLU A 390 36.84 -12.37 -53.18
N ILE A 391 37.57 -13.18 -52.42
CA ILE A 391 38.85 -13.76 -52.86
C ILE A 391 38.59 -14.93 -53.81
N GLY A 392 39.33 -14.93 -54.92
CA GLY A 392 39.25 -15.94 -55.97
C GLY A 392 39.70 -17.35 -55.54
N PRO A 393 39.71 -18.29 -56.50
CA PRO A 393 40.14 -19.67 -56.27
C PRO A 393 41.62 -19.76 -55.86
N VAL A 394 41.92 -20.82 -55.12
CA VAL A 394 43.22 -21.17 -54.53
C VAL A 394 43.64 -22.53 -55.12
N PRO A 395 44.94 -22.91 -55.13
CA PRO A 395 45.34 -24.21 -55.66
C PRO A 395 44.59 -25.36 -54.97
N THR A 396 44.16 -26.35 -55.76
CA THR A 396 43.29 -27.45 -55.32
C THR A 396 43.85 -28.20 -54.11
N GLU A 397 45.18 -28.31 -54.02
CA GLU A 397 45.88 -28.98 -52.91
C GLU A 397 45.66 -28.32 -51.54
N TYR A 398 45.42 -27.00 -51.48
CA TYR A 398 45.30 -26.24 -50.22
C TYR A 398 43.88 -25.72 -49.98
N LYS A 399 42.95 -26.00 -50.88
CA LYS A 399 41.58 -25.45 -50.83
C LYS A 399 40.82 -25.98 -49.61
N GLU A 400 40.85 -27.30 -49.41
CA GLU A 400 40.16 -27.98 -48.30
C GLU A 400 40.79 -27.61 -46.95
N ASP A 401 42.11 -27.74 -46.82
CA ASP A 401 42.85 -27.41 -45.59
C ASP A 401 42.59 -25.97 -45.09
N LEU A 402 42.65 -24.99 -45.99
CA LEU A 402 42.42 -23.59 -45.63
C LEU A 402 40.96 -23.34 -45.24
N TRP A 403 40.02 -24.00 -45.92
CA TRP A 403 38.61 -23.90 -45.60
C TRP A 403 38.29 -24.54 -44.25
N GLU A 404 38.79 -25.74 -43.97
CA GLU A 404 38.62 -26.42 -42.68
C GLU A 404 39.19 -25.58 -41.54
N ARG A 405 40.38 -24.97 -41.72
CA ARG A 405 40.99 -24.10 -40.72
C ARG A 405 40.14 -22.85 -40.44
N PHE A 406 39.64 -22.19 -41.48
CA PHE A 406 38.76 -21.02 -41.33
C PHE A 406 37.43 -21.38 -40.66
N LYS A 407 36.83 -22.50 -41.07
CA LYS A 407 35.59 -23.06 -40.54
C LYS A 407 35.72 -23.45 -39.06
N ALA A 408 36.80 -24.12 -38.67
CA ALA A 408 37.06 -24.51 -37.29
C ALA A 408 37.12 -23.29 -36.35
N THR A 409 37.79 -22.22 -36.79
CA THR A 409 37.86 -20.95 -36.04
C THR A 409 36.50 -20.27 -35.96
N THR A 410 35.74 -20.28 -37.06
CA THR A 410 34.35 -19.78 -37.11
C THR A 410 33.44 -20.51 -36.11
N HIS A 411 33.48 -21.85 -36.07
CA HIS A 411 32.71 -22.64 -35.11
C HIS A 411 33.07 -22.31 -33.65
N LYS A 412 34.36 -22.13 -33.33
CA LYS A 412 34.80 -21.75 -31.98
C LYS A 412 34.26 -20.38 -31.55
N ILE A 413 34.31 -19.37 -32.43
CA ILE A 413 33.78 -18.03 -32.14
C ILE A 413 32.26 -18.08 -31.96
N ASN A 414 31.55 -18.82 -32.82
CA ASN A 414 30.10 -18.98 -32.71
C ASN A 414 29.68 -19.76 -31.45
N ALA A 415 30.45 -20.75 -31.02
CA ALA A 415 30.22 -21.46 -29.76
C ALA A 415 30.35 -20.51 -28.54
N ARG A 416 31.43 -19.73 -28.48
CA ARG A 416 31.64 -18.72 -27.42
C ARG A 416 30.53 -17.67 -27.40
N ARG A 417 30.03 -17.29 -28.59
CA ARG A 417 28.87 -16.41 -28.73
C ARG A 417 27.61 -17.03 -28.13
N LYS A 418 27.30 -18.28 -28.50
CA LYS A 418 26.11 -18.99 -28.02
C LYS A 418 26.13 -19.12 -26.50
N GLU A 419 27.29 -19.44 -25.92
CA GLU A 419 27.47 -19.55 -24.47
C GLU A 419 27.22 -18.21 -23.77
N HIS A 420 27.85 -17.11 -24.22
CA HIS A 420 27.63 -15.80 -23.62
C HIS A 420 26.18 -15.31 -23.71
N TYR A 421 25.49 -15.52 -24.84
CA TYR A 421 24.08 -15.15 -24.93
C TYR A 421 23.19 -16.03 -24.06
N LYS A 422 23.54 -17.30 -23.89
CA LYS A 422 22.85 -18.21 -22.96
C LYS A 422 23.03 -17.75 -21.50
N GLU A 423 24.26 -17.44 -21.08
CA GLU A 423 24.54 -16.90 -19.74
C GLU A 423 23.77 -15.60 -19.48
N LEU A 424 23.78 -14.68 -20.45
CA LEU A 424 23.04 -13.43 -20.37
C LEU A 424 21.53 -13.67 -20.26
N GLN A 425 20.99 -14.64 -21.00
CA GLN A 425 19.58 -15.03 -20.91
C GLN A 425 19.26 -15.64 -19.53
N ASP A 426 20.08 -16.55 -19.04
CA ASP A 426 19.92 -17.19 -17.73
C ASP A 426 19.97 -16.15 -16.59
N GLU A 427 20.86 -15.15 -16.67
CA GLU A 427 20.91 -14.02 -15.74
C GLU A 427 19.64 -13.14 -15.82
N GLN A 428 19.15 -12.86 -17.03
CA GLN A 428 17.93 -12.08 -17.22
C GLN A 428 16.70 -12.82 -16.69
N GLU A 429 16.62 -14.13 -16.86
CA GLU A 429 15.55 -14.98 -16.31
C GLU A 429 15.58 -15.03 -14.78
N LYS A 430 16.78 -15.15 -14.17
CA LYS A 430 16.95 -15.04 -12.72
C LYS A 430 16.53 -13.67 -12.19
N ASN A 431 16.94 -12.59 -12.86
CA ASN A 431 16.55 -11.23 -12.51
C ASN A 431 15.03 -11.01 -12.65
N TYR A 432 14.42 -11.58 -13.70
CA TYR A 432 12.98 -11.55 -13.91
C TYR A 432 12.24 -12.25 -12.76
N ALA A 433 12.62 -13.48 -12.43
CA ALA A 433 12.03 -14.24 -11.33
C ALA A 433 12.15 -13.50 -9.99
N ALA A 434 13.30 -12.90 -9.70
CA ALA A 434 13.50 -12.10 -8.50
C ALA A 434 12.58 -10.87 -8.46
N LYS A 435 12.40 -10.17 -9.59
CA LYS A 435 11.50 -9.01 -9.67
C LYS A 435 10.03 -9.39 -9.59
N VAL A 436 9.63 -10.53 -10.15
CA VAL A 436 8.25 -11.07 -10.01
C VAL A 436 7.95 -11.36 -8.54
N LEU A 437 8.86 -12.01 -7.82
CA LEU A 437 8.71 -12.25 -6.38
C LEU A 437 8.56 -10.94 -5.57
N MET A 438 9.24 -9.86 -5.97
CA MET A 438 9.07 -8.55 -5.33
C MET A 438 7.70 -7.94 -5.62
N CYS A 439 7.16 -8.14 -6.83
CA CYS A 439 5.80 -7.72 -7.16
C CYS A 439 4.77 -8.46 -6.30
N GLU A 440 4.91 -9.78 -6.16
CA GLU A 440 4.00 -10.59 -5.35
C GLU A 440 4.01 -10.15 -3.88
N LYS A 441 5.20 -9.91 -3.31
CA LYS A 441 5.32 -9.39 -1.94
C LYS A 441 4.73 -7.99 -1.79
N ALA A 442 4.92 -7.11 -2.77
CA ALA A 442 4.33 -5.77 -2.75
C ALA A 442 2.79 -5.83 -2.84
N GLU A 443 2.25 -6.76 -3.63
CA GLU A 443 0.81 -7.01 -3.75
C GLU A 443 0.22 -7.63 -2.48
N GLU A 444 0.94 -8.52 -1.80
CA GLU A 444 0.53 -9.10 -0.51
C GLU A 444 0.34 -8.00 0.56
N LEU A 445 1.24 -7.02 0.60
CA LEU A 445 1.13 -5.87 1.49
C LEU A 445 -0.08 -4.96 1.19
N LEU A 446 -0.67 -5.05 0.01
CA LEU A 446 -1.91 -4.35 -0.34
C LEU A 446 -3.17 -5.08 0.12
N VAL A 447 -3.12 -6.40 0.31
CA VAL A 447 -4.26 -7.19 0.78
C VAL A 447 -4.58 -6.84 2.24
N GLU A 448 -3.54 -6.66 3.06
CA GLU A 448 -3.67 -6.32 4.48
C GLU A 448 -3.35 -4.85 4.74
N LEU A 449 -4.29 -3.96 4.40
CA LEU A 449 -4.15 -2.53 4.68
C LEU A 449 -4.14 -2.25 6.19
N PRO A 450 -3.10 -1.58 6.72
CA PRO A 450 -3.01 -1.27 8.14
C PRO A 450 -4.11 -0.29 8.60
N THR A 451 -4.59 -0.47 9.82
CA THR A 451 -5.55 0.45 10.48
C THR A 451 -4.88 1.39 11.48
N SER A 452 -3.61 1.17 11.80
CA SER A 452 -2.87 1.91 12.82
C SER A 452 -1.63 2.58 12.23
N LEU A 453 -1.35 3.78 12.74
CA LEU A 453 -0.25 4.62 12.27
C LEU A 453 1.12 3.92 12.42
N LYS A 454 1.34 3.17 13.50
CA LYS A 454 2.60 2.41 13.71
C LYS A 454 2.82 1.36 12.63
N PHE A 455 1.77 0.62 12.28
CA PHE A 455 1.85 -0.40 11.23
C PHE A 455 2.02 0.21 9.85
N TRP A 456 1.41 1.38 9.57
CA TRP A 456 1.66 2.13 8.34
C TRP A 456 3.14 2.50 8.18
N HIS A 457 3.82 2.94 9.24
CA HIS A 457 5.26 3.20 9.19
C HIS A 457 6.06 1.93 8.89
N GLN A 458 5.81 0.83 9.61
CA GLN A 458 6.50 -0.45 9.37
C GLN A 458 6.32 -0.97 7.94
N GLN A 459 5.11 -0.90 7.39
CA GLN A 459 4.88 -1.32 6.01
C GLN A 459 5.52 -0.37 4.99
N THR A 460 5.58 0.93 5.31
CA THR A 460 6.31 1.90 4.46
C THR A 460 7.80 1.59 4.43
N ASP A 461 8.40 1.26 5.57
CA ASP A 461 9.82 0.89 5.66
C ASP A 461 10.11 -0.37 4.84
N ARG A 462 9.28 -1.41 5.00
CA ARG A 462 9.36 -2.64 4.18
C ARG A 462 9.24 -2.34 2.69
N MET A 463 8.32 -1.46 2.30
CA MET A 463 8.11 -1.12 0.90
C MET A 463 9.30 -0.32 0.32
N ASN A 464 9.90 0.56 1.12
CA ASN A 464 11.12 1.28 0.78
C ASN A 464 12.34 0.34 0.69
N GLU A 465 12.44 -0.67 1.55
CA GLU A 465 13.46 -1.73 1.46
C GLU A 465 13.31 -2.55 0.17
N MET A 466 12.08 -2.92 -0.21
CA MET A 466 11.80 -3.58 -1.50
C MET A 466 12.22 -2.71 -2.68
N LEU A 467 11.99 -1.40 -2.63
CA LEU A 467 12.45 -0.47 -3.66
C LEU A 467 13.99 -0.40 -3.74
N LYS A 468 14.69 -0.46 -2.61
CA LYS A 468 16.16 -0.53 -2.58
C LYS A 468 16.66 -1.83 -3.21
N LEU A 469 16.07 -2.97 -2.84
CA LEU A 469 16.41 -4.28 -3.42
C LEU A 469 16.10 -4.34 -4.91
N TRP A 470 15.00 -3.72 -5.35
CA TRP A 470 14.66 -3.61 -6.77
C TRP A 470 15.75 -2.91 -7.58
N LYS A 471 16.33 -1.84 -7.04
CA LYS A 471 17.42 -1.09 -7.68
C LYS A 471 18.71 -1.89 -7.79
N THR A 472 18.94 -2.87 -6.91
CA THR A 472 20.14 -3.73 -6.94
C THR A 472 19.99 -4.91 -7.89
N ILE A 473 18.77 -5.33 -8.22
CA ILE A 473 18.53 -6.42 -9.17
C ILE A 473 18.85 -5.95 -10.59
N GLY A 474 19.53 -6.80 -11.36
CA GLY A 474 19.88 -6.53 -12.75
C GLY A 474 18.67 -6.35 -13.68
N ARG A 475 18.96 -6.02 -14.94
CA ARG A 475 17.90 -5.87 -15.96
C ARG A 475 17.39 -7.25 -16.38
N ALA A 476 16.07 -7.37 -16.54
CA ALA A 476 15.45 -8.51 -17.21
C ALA A 476 15.38 -8.24 -18.72
N ALA A 477 14.90 -9.21 -19.50
CA ALA A 477 14.60 -9.00 -20.92
C ALA A 477 13.66 -7.80 -21.09
N ARG A 478 13.84 -7.01 -22.16
CA ARG A 478 13.24 -5.67 -22.28
C ARG A 478 11.72 -5.66 -22.09
N VAL A 479 11.00 -6.55 -22.76
CA VAL A 479 9.53 -6.65 -22.70
C VAL A 479 9.07 -6.99 -21.28
N GLN A 480 9.69 -8.01 -20.69
CA GLN A 480 9.40 -8.47 -19.33
C GLN A 480 9.74 -7.42 -18.26
N ASN A 481 10.81 -6.66 -18.44
CA ASN A 481 11.22 -5.62 -17.51
C ASN A 481 10.20 -4.48 -17.44
N ASP A 482 9.64 -4.09 -18.58
CA ASP A 482 8.63 -3.03 -18.65
C ASP A 482 7.31 -3.49 -18.00
N GLU A 483 6.88 -4.71 -18.27
CA GLU A 483 5.70 -5.32 -17.65
C GLU A 483 5.82 -5.39 -16.12
N VAL A 484 6.94 -5.95 -15.64
CA VAL A 484 7.19 -6.15 -14.22
C VAL A 484 7.37 -4.81 -13.49
N TRP A 485 7.98 -3.81 -14.13
CA TRP A 485 8.02 -2.46 -13.58
C TRP A 485 6.64 -1.82 -13.48
N VAL A 486 5.78 -1.93 -14.50
CA VAL A 486 4.42 -1.40 -14.44
C VAL A 486 3.63 -2.06 -13.32
N ARG A 487 3.77 -3.39 -13.16
CA ARG A 487 3.12 -4.15 -12.08
C ARG A 487 3.59 -3.66 -10.70
N PHE A 488 4.90 -3.58 -10.48
CA PHE A 488 5.48 -3.12 -9.22
C PHE A 488 5.11 -1.67 -8.91
N LYS A 489 5.23 -0.76 -9.89
CA LYS A 489 4.85 0.65 -9.75
C LYS A 489 3.36 0.80 -9.42
N THR A 490 2.49 0.04 -10.08
CA THR A 490 1.05 0.06 -9.77
C THR A 490 0.79 -0.37 -8.33
N ALA A 491 1.52 -1.36 -7.81
CA ALA A 491 1.41 -1.77 -6.42
C ALA A 491 1.89 -0.66 -5.45
N LEU A 492 3.02 -0.03 -5.74
CA LEU A 492 3.55 1.11 -4.97
C LEU A 492 2.57 2.30 -4.96
N ASP A 493 2.08 2.70 -6.14
CA ASP A 493 1.17 3.83 -6.28
C ASP A 493 -0.12 3.58 -5.48
N ARG A 494 -0.67 2.36 -5.53
CA ARG A 494 -1.83 1.97 -4.71
C ARG A 494 -1.53 2.02 -3.22
N PHE A 495 -0.36 1.56 -2.79
CA PHE A 495 0.04 1.57 -1.38
C PHE A 495 0.14 3.01 -0.84
N PHE A 496 0.83 3.89 -1.56
CA PHE A 496 1.03 5.27 -1.14
C PHE A 496 -0.25 6.11 -1.23
N GLU A 497 -1.14 5.83 -2.20
CA GLU A 497 -2.46 6.47 -2.24
C GLU A 497 -3.32 6.03 -1.05
N ALA A 498 -3.33 4.73 -0.70
CA ALA A 498 -4.05 4.24 0.48
C ALA A 498 -3.50 4.84 1.79
N ARG A 499 -2.17 4.97 1.92
CA ARG A 499 -1.52 5.68 3.04
C ARG A 499 -1.97 7.14 3.11
N ARG A 500 -1.97 7.82 1.96
CA ARG A 500 -2.38 9.23 1.87
C ARG A 500 -3.84 9.42 2.27
N GLU A 501 -4.73 8.55 1.82
CA GLU A 501 -6.13 8.56 2.24
C GLU A 501 -6.28 8.36 3.75
N PHE A 502 -5.57 7.39 4.32
CA PHE A 502 -5.61 7.11 5.76
C PHE A 502 -5.14 8.32 6.58
N LEU A 503 -4.00 8.91 6.22
CA LEU A 503 -3.46 10.11 6.88
C LEU A 503 -4.36 11.33 6.68
N GLY A 504 -5.00 11.45 5.50
CA GLY A 504 -6.02 12.45 5.22
C GLY A 504 -7.22 12.32 6.16
N LYS A 505 -7.81 11.13 6.24
CA LYS A 505 -8.93 10.82 7.15
C LYS A 505 -8.57 11.10 8.62
N LEU A 506 -7.37 10.74 9.05
CA LEU A 506 -6.89 11.02 10.41
C LEU A 506 -6.78 12.53 10.69
N LYS A 507 -6.27 13.30 9.72
CA LYS A 507 -6.16 14.76 9.84
C LYS A 507 -7.52 15.44 9.86
N ASP A 508 -8.47 14.95 9.07
CA ASP A 508 -9.84 15.45 9.04
C ASP A 508 -10.55 15.17 10.36
N GLN A 509 -10.42 13.96 10.90
CA GLN A 509 -10.92 13.60 12.24
C GLN A 509 -10.32 14.50 13.33
N GLN A 510 -9.01 14.76 13.30
CA GLN A 510 -8.39 15.69 14.25
C GLN A 510 -8.94 17.11 14.11
N THR A 511 -9.19 17.57 12.88
CA THR A 511 -9.76 18.90 12.62
C THR A 511 -11.21 19.00 13.10
N GLN A 512 -12.01 17.96 12.89
CA GLN A 512 -13.37 17.86 13.44
C GLN A 512 -13.35 17.87 14.98
N ASN A 513 -12.48 17.07 15.60
CA ASN A 513 -12.28 17.07 17.06
C ASN A 513 -11.87 18.46 17.57
N TYR A 514 -11.07 19.20 16.81
CA TYR A 514 -10.63 20.54 17.16
C TYR A 514 -11.81 21.52 17.15
N ASN A 515 -12.67 21.48 16.14
CA ASN A 515 -13.87 22.30 16.07
C ASN A 515 -14.84 21.96 17.22
N LEU A 516 -15.08 20.68 17.50
CA LEU A 516 -15.91 20.27 18.64
C LEU A 516 -15.35 20.77 19.97
N LYS A 517 -14.03 20.70 20.18
CA LYS A 517 -13.41 21.25 21.40
C LYS A 517 -13.46 22.77 21.47
N LEU A 518 -13.42 23.49 20.33
CA LEU A 518 -13.66 24.93 20.29
C LEU A 518 -15.10 25.29 20.68
N ASP A 519 -16.08 24.51 20.23
CA ASP A 519 -17.49 24.71 20.61
C ASP A 519 -17.69 24.48 22.12
N LEU A 520 -17.04 23.46 22.69
CA LEU A 520 -17.02 23.26 24.14
C LEU A 520 -16.36 24.43 24.89
N CYS A 521 -15.29 25.01 24.34
CA CYS A 521 -14.70 26.23 24.91
C CYS A 521 -15.71 27.38 24.89
N ALA A 522 -16.44 27.59 23.80
CA ALA A 522 -17.43 28.66 23.69
C ALA A 522 -18.60 28.47 24.69
N GLN A 523 -19.08 27.23 24.85
CA GLN A 523 -20.11 26.90 25.84
C GLN A 523 -19.62 27.11 27.27
N ALA A 524 -18.38 26.70 27.58
CA ALA A 524 -17.78 26.94 28.89
C ALA A 524 -17.57 28.45 29.17
N ASP A 525 -17.15 29.21 28.15
CA ASP A 525 -16.98 30.67 28.23
C ASP A 525 -18.31 31.38 28.50
N ALA A 526 -19.43 30.90 27.93
CA ALA A 526 -20.77 31.46 28.17
C ALA A 526 -21.29 31.16 29.59
N LEU A 527 -20.90 30.03 30.17
CA LEU A 527 -21.36 29.58 31.48
C LEU A 527 -20.53 30.12 32.66
N LYS A 528 -19.32 30.62 32.42
CA LYS A 528 -18.37 30.97 33.50
C LYS A 528 -18.89 32.05 34.47
N ASP A 529 -19.72 32.95 33.98
CA ASP A 529 -20.26 34.10 34.72
C ASP A 529 -21.72 33.89 35.20
N SER A 530 -22.32 32.71 34.96
CA SER A 530 -23.70 32.41 35.34
C SER A 530 -23.94 32.40 36.85
N GLU A 531 -25.02 33.02 37.32
CA GLU A 531 -25.37 33.07 38.75
C GLU A 531 -26.00 31.78 39.27
N ASP A 532 -26.55 30.93 38.39
CA ASP A 532 -27.16 29.65 38.74
C ASP A 532 -26.10 28.57 39.07
N LEU A 533 -25.55 28.64 40.28
CA LEU A 533 -24.40 27.82 40.71
C LEU A 533 -24.62 26.32 40.55
N ASN A 534 -25.82 25.80 40.85
CA ASN A 534 -26.08 24.36 40.85
C ASN A 534 -26.20 23.78 39.45
N ASP A 535 -26.97 24.41 38.57
CA ASP A 535 -27.18 23.90 37.21
C ASP A 535 -25.97 24.18 36.32
N THR A 536 -25.30 25.32 36.50
CA THR A 536 -24.03 25.61 35.85
C THR A 536 -22.92 24.62 36.25
N THR A 537 -22.91 24.15 37.50
CA THR A 537 -21.99 23.09 37.94
C THR A 537 -22.23 21.79 37.17
N LYS A 538 -23.49 21.36 37.04
CA LYS A 538 -23.83 20.14 36.30
C LYS A 538 -23.46 20.27 34.82
N ALA A 539 -23.76 21.41 34.21
CA ALA A 539 -23.43 21.71 32.83
C ALA A 539 -21.91 21.66 32.57
N LEU A 540 -21.10 22.37 33.38
CA LEU A 540 -19.63 22.36 33.24
C LEU A 540 -19.03 20.96 33.47
N ILE A 541 -19.55 20.17 34.42
CA ILE A 541 -19.13 18.78 34.61
C ILE A 541 -19.45 17.92 33.37
N ASN A 542 -20.61 18.13 32.74
CA ASN A 542 -20.96 17.44 31.51
C ASN A 542 -20.04 17.85 30.35
N LEU A 543 -19.73 19.14 30.20
CA LEU A 543 -18.76 19.61 29.21
C LEU A 543 -17.36 18.99 29.43
N GLN A 544 -16.92 18.84 30.68
CA GLN A 544 -15.66 18.13 30.99
C GLN A 544 -15.70 16.65 30.61
N LYS A 545 -16.85 15.99 30.74
CA LYS A 545 -17.03 14.59 30.30
C LYS A 545 -16.99 14.51 28.77
N GLU A 546 -17.68 15.41 28.08
CA GLU A 546 -17.67 15.47 26.61
C GLU A 546 -16.28 15.78 26.06
N TRP A 547 -15.55 16.70 26.70
CA TRP A 547 -14.16 16.99 26.36
C TRP A 547 -13.27 15.74 26.37
N LYS A 548 -13.43 14.87 27.37
CA LYS A 548 -12.68 13.61 27.49
C LYS A 548 -13.09 12.57 26.45
N LYS A 549 -14.34 12.61 25.97
CA LYS A 549 -14.82 11.73 24.90
C LYS A 549 -14.29 12.13 23.53
N ILE A 550 -14.08 13.43 23.30
CA ILE A 550 -13.55 13.92 22.04
C ILE A 550 -12.07 13.53 21.93
N GLY A 551 -11.74 12.89 20.81
CA GLY A 551 -10.42 12.35 20.51
C GLY A 551 -9.31 13.40 20.36
N PRO A 552 -8.13 12.97 19.87
CA PRO A 552 -6.98 13.85 19.70
C PRO A 552 -7.27 14.97 18.70
N VAL A 553 -6.59 16.10 18.91
CA VAL A 553 -6.64 17.30 18.07
C VAL A 553 -5.25 17.60 17.52
N PRO A 554 -5.10 18.44 16.49
CA PRO A 554 -3.81 18.76 15.93
C PRO A 554 -2.88 19.33 17.00
N ARG A 555 -1.68 18.77 17.15
CA ARG A 555 -0.72 19.11 18.23
C ARG A 555 -0.53 20.61 18.41
N ARG A 556 -0.40 21.36 17.31
CA ARG A 556 -0.22 22.83 17.31
C ARG A 556 -1.30 23.59 18.09
N ASN A 557 -2.50 23.03 18.14
CA ASN A 557 -3.66 23.69 18.73
C ASN A 557 -4.11 23.05 20.05
N ALA A 558 -3.62 21.84 20.38
CA ALA A 558 -4.05 21.06 21.54
C ALA A 558 -3.94 21.86 22.85
N ASP A 559 -2.76 22.43 23.13
CA ASP A 559 -2.50 23.17 24.37
C ASP A 559 -3.31 24.45 24.48
N LYS A 560 -3.49 25.16 23.37
CA LYS A 560 -4.23 26.43 23.33
C LYS A 560 -5.69 26.22 23.70
N VAL A 561 -6.32 25.22 23.09
CA VAL A 561 -7.72 24.90 23.32
C VAL A 561 -7.91 24.36 24.73
N TRP A 562 -7.02 23.49 25.21
CA TRP A 562 -7.08 22.99 26.58
C TRP A 562 -6.95 24.10 27.63
N LYS A 563 -5.97 25.00 27.48
CA LYS A 563 -5.80 26.15 28.38
C LYS A 563 -7.05 27.03 28.41
N ARG A 564 -7.66 27.30 27.25
CA ARG A 564 -8.90 28.08 27.16
C ARG A 564 -10.06 27.41 27.90
N PHE A 565 -10.33 26.14 27.59
CA PHE A 565 -11.41 25.39 28.25
C PHE A 565 -11.22 25.31 29.77
N ARG A 566 -9.99 25.00 30.20
CA ARG A 566 -9.66 24.90 31.61
C ARG A 566 -9.77 26.23 32.34
N SER A 567 -9.30 27.32 31.73
CA SER A 567 -9.42 28.67 32.30
C SER A 567 -10.88 29.05 32.55
N ALA A 568 -11.79 28.74 31.62
CA ALA A 568 -13.22 29.00 31.79
C ALA A 568 -13.83 28.17 32.94
N CYS A 569 -13.48 26.88 33.03
CA CYS A 569 -13.92 26.02 34.13
C CYS A 569 -13.38 26.50 35.48
N ASP A 570 -12.07 26.77 35.56
CA ASP A 570 -11.40 27.19 36.80
C ASP A 570 -11.95 28.54 37.30
N HIS A 571 -12.29 29.46 36.39
CA HIS A 571 -12.95 30.73 36.74
C HIS A 571 -14.26 30.51 37.52
N PHE A 572 -15.15 29.67 36.99
CA PHE A 572 -16.43 29.37 37.66
C PHE A 572 -16.22 28.66 39.01
N PHE A 573 -15.36 27.64 39.06
CA PHE A 573 -15.15 26.88 40.30
C PHE A 573 -14.44 27.69 41.38
N ASN A 574 -13.53 28.60 41.01
CA ASN A 574 -12.90 29.52 41.95
C ASN A 574 -13.92 30.53 42.51
N ARG A 575 -14.75 31.15 41.65
CA ARG A 575 -15.83 32.04 42.09
C ARG A 575 -16.84 31.34 43.00
N LYS A 576 -17.24 30.11 42.64
CA LYS A 576 -18.10 29.27 43.49
C LYS A 576 -17.45 29.01 44.85
N LYS A 577 -16.16 28.64 44.86
CA LYS A 577 -15.41 28.41 46.10
C LYS A 577 -15.36 29.65 46.99
N GLU A 578 -15.15 30.83 46.41
CA GLU A 578 -15.18 32.11 47.14
C GLU A 578 -16.56 32.41 47.73
N HIS A 579 -17.62 32.18 46.96
CA HIS A 579 -19.01 32.35 47.42
C HIS A 579 -19.31 31.48 48.66
N PHE A 580 -18.90 30.21 48.65
CA PHE A 580 -19.10 29.32 49.80
C PHE A 580 -18.09 29.54 50.94
N LYS A 581 -16.90 30.08 50.67
CA LYS A 581 -15.92 30.42 51.72
C LYS A 581 -16.47 31.49 52.66
N ASN A 582 -17.17 32.49 52.13
CA ASN A 582 -17.79 33.55 52.93
C ASN A 582 -18.90 32.99 53.84
N ILE A 583 -19.68 32.02 53.35
CA ILE A 583 -20.73 31.34 54.13
C ILE A 583 -20.11 30.51 55.26
N HIS A 584 -19.10 29.69 54.94
CA HIS A 584 -18.44 28.87 55.94
C HIS A 584 -17.67 29.68 56.98
N GLY A 585 -17.13 30.86 56.62
CA GLY A 585 -16.51 31.77 57.59
C GLY A 585 -17.48 32.25 58.66
N VAL A 586 -18.70 32.64 58.26
CA VAL A 586 -19.76 33.04 59.21
C VAL A 586 -20.21 31.86 60.06
N GLU A 587 -20.33 30.66 59.50
CA GLU A 587 -20.65 29.45 60.26
C GLU A 587 -19.55 29.11 61.29
N ASP A 588 -18.28 29.20 60.91
CA ASP A 588 -17.13 28.96 61.80
C ASP A 588 -17.02 30.00 62.92
N ASP A 589 -17.36 31.26 62.66
CA ASP A 589 -17.43 32.29 63.69
C ASP A 589 -18.61 32.07 64.64
N ASN A 590 -19.79 31.71 64.13
CA ASN A 590 -20.92 31.27 64.95
C ASN A 590 -20.55 30.05 65.81
N LEU A 591 -19.73 29.13 65.29
CA LEU A 591 -19.25 27.96 66.03
C LEU A 591 -18.36 28.37 67.21
N LYS A 592 -17.48 29.36 67.04
CA LYS A 592 -16.67 29.91 68.14
C LYS A 592 -17.55 30.55 69.21
N VAL A 593 -18.56 31.34 68.82
CA VAL A 593 -19.48 31.98 69.75
C VAL A 593 -20.29 30.94 70.53
N LYS A 594 -20.81 29.89 69.86
CA LYS A 594 -21.52 28.80 70.54
C LYS A 594 -20.61 28.00 71.48
N LYS A 595 -19.35 27.73 71.10
CA LYS A 595 -18.36 27.11 72.01
C LYS A 595 -18.06 27.98 73.22
N ALA A 596 -17.94 29.30 73.03
CA ALA A 596 -17.71 30.24 74.13
C ALA A 596 -18.92 30.28 75.08
N LEU A 597 -20.14 30.30 74.54
CA LEU A 597 -21.38 30.27 75.32
C LEU A 597 -21.51 28.97 76.13
N VAL A 598 -21.14 27.81 75.57
CA VAL A 598 -21.11 26.53 76.31
C VAL A 598 -20.13 26.59 77.49
N LYS A 599 -18.97 27.24 77.34
CA LYS A 599 -18.02 27.46 78.43
C LYS A 599 -18.57 28.44 79.48
N GLU A 600 -19.20 29.53 79.05
CA GLU A 600 -19.84 30.50 79.94
C GLU A 600 -20.94 29.82 80.79
N ILE A 601 -21.71 28.91 80.20
CA ILE A 601 -22.71 28.08 80.89
C ILE A 601 -22.03 27.12 81.88
N SER A 602 -20.94 26.44 81.50
CA SER A 602 -20.27 25.51 82.41
C SER A 602 -19.58 26.18 83.61
N ASP A 603 -19.15 27.43 83.45
CA ASP A 603 -18.42 28.20 84.47
C ASP A 603 -19.34 29.07 85.34
N PHE A 604 -20.64 29.11 85.04
CA PHE A 604 -21.62 29.91 85.77
C PHE A 604 -21.79 29.39 87.21
N LYS A 605 -21.57 30.28 88.19
CA LYS A 605 -21.71 29.96 89.62
C LYS A 605 -23.13 30.25 90.09
N ILE A 606 -23.77 29.25 90.68
CA ILE A 606 -25.14 29.33 91.20
C ILE A 606 -25.25 30.41 92.28
N LEU A 607 -26.16 31.35 92.09
CA LEU A 607 -26.50 32.40 93.06
C LEU A 607 -27.51 31.84 94.08
N LYS A 608 -27.55 32.42 95.29
CA LYS A 608 -28.50 31.99 96.35
C LYS A 608 -29.97 32.31 96.02
N ASP A 609 -30.23 33.16 95.02
CA ASP A 609 -31.57 33.54 94.58
C ASP A 609 -32.03 32.68 93.40
N LYS A 610 -33.13 31.94 93.61
CA LYS A 610 -33.71 31.00 92.64
C LYS A 610 -34.22 31.71 91.38
N ASN A 611 -34.68 32.96 91.50
CA ASN A 611 -35.19 33.72 90.35
C ASN A 611 -34.05 34.24 89.46
N ALA A 612 -32.96 34.71 90.07
CA ALA A 612 -31.77 35.17 89.33
C ALA A 612 -31.10 34.06 88.50
N ASN A 613 -31.12 32.82 88.99
CA ASN A 613 -30.60 31.67 88.24
C ASN A 613 -31.51 31.27 87.06
N LEU A 614 -32.84 31.43 87.20
CA LEU A 614 -33.78 31.17 86.11
C LEU A 614 -33.70 32.23 85.00
N ASP A 615 -33.43 33.49 85.35
CA ASP A 615 -33.23 34.55 84.37
C ASP A 615 -31.90 34.39 83.64
N ALA A 616 -30.82 33.99 84.33
CA ALA A 616 -29.56 33.62 83.68
C ALA A 616 -29.71 32.46 82.69
N LEU A 617 -30.54 31.45 83.00
CA LEU A 617 -30.85 30.35 82.09
C LEU A 617 -31.60 30.81 80.83
N LYS A 618 -32.56 31.73 80.98
CA LYS A 618 -33.28 32.35 79.85
C LYS A 618 -32.35 33.21 78.98
N ASP A 619 -31.39 33.90 79.59
CA ASP A 619 -30.39 34.69 78.85
C ASP A 619 -29.46 33.80 78.03
N PHE A 620 -28.98 32.68 78.59
CA PHE A 620 -28.20 31.69 77.85
C PHE A 620 -29.00 31.04 76.72
N GLN A 621 -30.30 30.79 76.94
CA GLN A 621 -31.19 30.30 75.91
C GLN A 621 -31.40 31.32 74.80
N SER A 622 -31.54 32.60 75.13
CA SER A 622 -31.72 33.69 74.17
C SER A 622 -30.46 33.90 73.33
N LYS A 623 -29.28 34.00 73.96
CA LYS A 623 -27.98 34.08 73.26
C LYS A 623 -27.72 32.87 72.33
N TRP A 624 -28.19 31.68 72.71
CA TRP A 624 -28.07 30.48 71.89
C TRP A 624 -28.99 30.51 70.66
N MET A 625 -30.19 31.09 70.78
CA MET A 625 -31.12 31.25 69.66
C MET A 625 -30.73 32.42 68.73
N GLU A 626 -30.17 33.49 69.29
CA GLU A 626 -29.65 34.63 68.52
C GLU A 626 -28.42 34.27 67.68
N THR A 627 -27.61 33.31 68.15
CA THR A 627 -26.45 32.83 67.41
C THR A 627 -26.86 31.90 66.27
N GLY A 628 -26.48 32.27 65.05
CA GLY A 628 -26.90 31.63 63.80
C GLY A 628 -26.43 30.18 63.60
N HIS A 629 -26.50 29.72 62.35
CA HIS A 629 -26.13 28.34 62.02
C HIS A 629 -24.63 28.08 62.20
N VAL A 630 -24.28 26.85 62.58
CA VAL A 630 -22.90 26.36 62.75
C VAL A 630 -22.61 25.28 61.71
N PRO A 631 -21.33 24.99 61.40
CA PRO A 631 -20.98 24.04 60.36
C PRO A 631 -21.64 22.69 60.62
N PHE A 632 -22.25 22.12 59.58
CA PHE A 632 -23.09 20.94 59.70
C PHE A 632 -22.44 19.78 60.47
N LYS A 633 -21.13 19.57 60.30
CA LYS A 633 -20.36 18.53 61.00
C LYS A 633 -20.24 18.74 62.51
N ALA A 634 -20.18 19.99 62.96
CA ALA A 634 -20.00 20.35 64.37
C ALA A 634 -21.33 20.64 65.09
N LYS A 635 -22.43 20.75 64.33
CA LYS A 635 -23.76 21.11 64.84
C LYS A 635 -24.22 20.18 65.95
N ASP A 636 -24.19 18.87 65.71
CA ASP A 636 -24.75 17.89 66.65
C ASP A 636 -23.91 17.76 67.92
N GLU A 637 -22.59 17.85 67.79
CA GLU A 637 -21.66 17.80 68.92
C GLU A 637 -21.82 19.04 69.83
N ILE A 638 -21.86 20.23 69.23
CA ILE A 638 -22.05 21.51 69.93
C ILE A 638 -23.40 21.57 70.62
N GLN A 639 -24.46 21.11 69.94
CA GLN A 639 -25.79 21.05 70.50
C GLN A 639 -25.88 20.03 71.65
N LYS A 640 -25.10 18.95 71.62
CA LYS A 640 -24.99 18.02 72.74
C LYS A 640 -24.26 18.67 73.92
N GLN A 641 -23.10 19.30 73.68
CA GLN A 641 -22.32 19.98 74.72
C GLN A 641 -23.13 21.08 75.42
N TYR A 642 -23.92 21.84 74.68
CA TYR A 642 -24.86 22.83 75.24
C TYR A 642 -25.94 22.19 76.12
N ARG A 643 -26.57 21.11 75.63
CA ARG A 643 -27.56 20.36 76.43
C ARG A 643 -26.94 19.79 77.70
N ASP A 644 -25.77 19.17 77.60
CA ASP A 644 -25.07 18.59 78.75
C ASP A 644 -24.65 19.67 79.77
N ALA A 645 -24.26 20.87 79.31
CA ALA A 645 -23.91 21.99 80.19
C ALA A 645 -25.15 22.57 80.90
N ILE A 646 -26.27 22.71 80.20
CA ILE A 646 -27.54 23.14 80.80
C ILE A 646 -28.09 22.09 81.77
N ASP A 647 -28.08 20.81 81.41
CA ASP A 647 -28.54 19.72 82.28
C ASP A 647 -27.72 19.69 83.58
N LYS A 648 -26.40 19.88 83.52
CA LYS A 648 -25.54 19.98 84.72
C LYS A 648 -25.89 21.17 85.60
N LEU A 649 -26.15 22.34 85.02
CA LEU A 649 -26.61 23.51 85.80
C LEU A 649 -27.96 23.26 86.45
N ILE A 650 -28.89 22.63 85.74
CA ILE A 650 -30.22 22.27 86.24
C ILE A 650 -30.12 21.27 87.40
N ASP A 651 -29.31 20.22 87.24
CA ASP A 651 -29.12 19.17 88.25
C ASP A 651 -28.46 19.75 89.53
N GLN A 652 -27.52 20.70 89.40
CA GLN A 652 -26.91 21.37 90.56
C GLN A 652 -27.84 22.35 91.29
N MET A 653 -28.92 22.80 90.65
CA MET A 653 -29.91 23.69 91.24
C MET A 653 -31.02 22.94 92.00
N ASP A 654 -30.92 21.60 92.15
CA ASP A 654 -31.91 20.73 92.81
C ASP A 654 -33.35 20.95 92.30
N ILE A 655 -33.46 21.28 91.01
CA ILE A 655 -34.75 21.41 90.35
C ILE A 655 -35.15 20.02 89.87
N ASN A 656 -36.19 19.44 90.45
CA ASN A 656 -36.67 18.11 90.09
C ASN A 656 -36.93 18.05 88.56
N LYS A 657 -36.19 17.19 87.85
CA LYS A 657 -36.27 17.03 86.38
C LYS A 657 -37.70 16.73 85.90
N HIS A 658 -38.53 16.14 86.75
CA HIS A 658 -39.96 15.91 86.48
C HIS A 658 -40.79 17.20 86.61
N GLU A 659 -40.52 18.05 87.59
CA GLU A 659 -41.14 19.38 87.72
C GLU A 659 -40.66 20.36 86.66
N LEU A 660 -39.41 20.28 86.21
CA LEU A 660 -38.88 21.15 85.16
C LEU A 660 -39.40 20.74 83.77
N ASN A 661 -39.55 19.43 83.51
CA ASN A 661 -40.21 18.95 82.29
C ASN A 661 -41.71 19.27 82.29
N THR A 662 -42.34 19.27 83.46
CA THR A 662 -43.76 19.62 83.63
C THR A 662 -43.97 21.13 83.57
N SER A 663 -43.14 21.93 84.23
CA SER A 663 -43.20 23.41 84.23
C SER A 663 -42.70 24.00 82.92
N GLY A 664 -41.69 23.40 82.28
CA GLY A 664 -41.24 23.73 80.94
C GLY A 664 -42.29 23.38 79.89
N PHE A 665 -43.00 22.25 80.06
CA PHE A 665 -44.15 21.92 79.23
C PHE A 665 -45.33 22.87 79.48
N GLN A 666 -45.65 23.20 80.74
CA GLN A 666 -46.64 24.22 81.08
C GLN A 666 -46.30 25.59 80.49
N SER A 667 -45.05 26.04 80.60
CA SER A 667 -44.56 27.30 80.01
C SER A 667 -44.63 27.26 78.48
N LYS A 668 -44.31 26.11 77.87
CA LYS A 668 -44.46 25.89 76.42
C LYS A 668 -45.93 25.94 75.99
N ILE A 669 -46.85 25.41 76.80
CA ILE A 669 -48.29 25.49 76.58
C ILE A 669 -48.81 26.92 76.79
N GLU A 670 -48.34 27.67 77.79
CA GLU A 670 -48.68 29.09 77.98
C GLU A 670 -48.15 29.94 76.81
N MET A 671 -46.95 29.65 76.32
CA MET A 671 -46.39 30.27 75.11
C MET A 671 -47.19 29.90 73.85
N PHE A 672 -47.74 28.68 73.78
CA PHE A 672 -48.64 28.30 72.70
C PHE A 672 -50.01 28.95 72.85
N LYS A 673 -50.58 29.05 74.05
CA LYS A 673 -51.86 29.74 74.32
C LYS A 673 -51.78 31.23 73.99
N SER A 674 -50.61 31.86 74.12
CA SER A 674 -50.37 33.28 73.80
C SER A 674 -50.00 33.56 72.33
N ALA A 675 -49.69 32.53 71.53
CA ALA A 675 -49.39 32.68 70.10
C ALA A 675 -50.68 32.73 69.24
N PRO A 676 -50.73 33.51 68.14
CA PRO A 676 -51.93 33.63 67.28
C PRO A 676 -52.44 32.31 66.68
N ASP A 677 -51.56 31.30 66.53
CA ASP A 677 -51.88 29.96 66.00
C ASP A 677 -51.85 28.88 67.11
N GLY A 678 -52.13 29.30 68.35
CA GLY A 678 -51.97 28.50 69.56
C GLY A 678 -52.79 27.22 69.57
N GLY A 679 -54.06 27.30 69.20
CA GLY A 679 -54.97 26.14 69.18
C GLY A 679 -54.49 25.03 68.25
N ARG A 680 -53.94 25.39 67.08
CA ARG A 680 -53.42 24.41 66.10
C ARG A 680 -52.16 23.72 66.62
N ARG A 681 -51.28 24.47 67.29
CA ARG A 681 -50.04 23.94 67.87
C ARG A 681 -50.31 23.01 69.05
N ILE A 682 -51.26 23.38 69.92
CA ILE A 682 -51.72 22.54 71.04
C ILE A 682 -52.33 21.23 70.51
N SER A 683 -53.19 21.30 69.48
CA SER A 683 -53.79 20.10 68.87
C SER A 683 -52.75 19.17 68.23
N LYS A 684 -51.72 19.71 67.56
CA LYS A 684 -50.62 18.91 67.01
C LYS A 684 -49.81 18.22 68.10
N GLU A 685 -49.48 18.93 69.18
CA GLU A 685 -48.75 18.34 70.32
C GLU A 685 -49.60 17.27 71.03
N ARG A 686 -50.91 17.52 71.20
CA ARG A 686 -51.87 16.53 71.71
C ARG A 686 -51.88 15.27 70.86
N ASN A 687 -52.05 15.41 69.55
CA ASN A 687 -52.07 14.27 68.63
C ASN A 687 -50.74 13.51 68.62
N PHE A 688 -49.62 14.23 68.74
CA PHE A 688 -48.29 13.63 68.83
C PHE A 688 -48.13 12.81 70.13
N ILE A 689 -48.48 13.38 71.28
CA ILE A 689 -48.40 12.71 72.59
C ILE A 689 -49.36 11.51 72.62
N SER A 690 -50.62 11.67 72.19
CA SER A 690 -51.58 10.57 72.11
C SER A 690 -51.14 9.48 71.14
N GLY A 691 -50.55 9.85 70.00
CA GLY A 691 -49.99 8.90 69.03
C GLY A 691 -48.80 8.12 69.60
N LYS A 692 -47.92 8.79 70.35
CA LYS A 692 -46.77 8.15 71.01
C LYS A 692 -47.20 7.23 72.15
N ILE A 693 -48.21 7.62 72.94
CA ILE A 693 -48.83 6.76 73.95
C ILE A 693 -49.42 5.51 73.27
N ARG A 694 -50.11 5.67 72.13
CA ARG A 694 -50.67 4.54 71.38
C ARG A 694 -49.58 3.59 70.88
N SER A 695 -48.51 4.11 70.25
CA SER A 695 -47.42 3.26 69.76
C SER A 695 -46.72 2.52 70.91
N LEU A 696 -46.46 3.20 72.03
CA LEU A 696 -45.85 2.57 73.19
C LEU A 696 -46.77 1.52 73.83
N LYS A 697 -48.09 1.70 73.80
CA LYS A 697 -49.07 0.70 74.25
C LYS A 697 -49.11 -0.52 73.30
N GLU A 698 -49.02 -0.31 71.99
CA GLU A 698 -48.92 -1.38 71.00
C GLU A 698 -47.60 -2.16 71.16
N ASP A 699 -46.47 -1.45 71.29
CA ASP A 699 -45.15 -2.06 71.56
C ASP A 699 -45.17 -2.83 72.89
N LEU A 700 -45.77 -2.27 73.94
CA LEU A 700 -45.90 -2.92 75.23
C LEU A 700 -46.74 -4.20 75.12
N SER A 701 -47.83 -4.19 74.35
CA SER A 701 -48.62 -5.40 74.06
C SER A 701 -47.80 -6.46 73.32
N VAL A 702 -46.98 -6.06 72.35
CA VAL A 702 -46.08 -6.97 71.64
C VAL A 702 -44.99 -7.52 72.56
N LEU A 703 -44.38 -6.68 73.39
CA LEU A 703 -43.37 -7.11 74.37
C LEU A 703 -43.96 -8.05 75.42
N GLU A 704 -45.18 -7.79 75.90
CA GLU A 704 -45.90 -8.67 76.84
C GLU A 704 -46.33 -9.99 76.18
N ASN A 705 -46.80 -9.98 74.93
CA ASN A 705 -47.09 -11.22 74.20
C ASN A 705 -45.82 -12.03 73.96
N ASN A 706 -44.73 -11.39 73.52
CA ASN A 706 -43.44 -12.02 73.29
C ASN A 706 -42.85 -12.59 74.59
N ILE A 707 -43.07 -11.93 75.74
CA ILE A 707 -42.61 -12.45 77.03
C ILE A 707 -43.29 -13.77 77.41
N GLY A 708 -44.52 -13.99 76.92
CA GLY A 708 -45.28 -15.22 77.11
C GLY A 708 -44.75 -16.42 76.30
N PHE A 709 -43.97 -16.21 75.23
CA PHE A 709 -43.44 -17.28 74.37
C PHE A 709 -42.09 -17.86 74.84
N PHE A 710 -41.45 -17.28 75.87
CA PHE A 710 -40.17 -17.76 76.36
C PHE A 710 -40.34 -18.97 77.30
N SER A 711 -39.80 -20.14 76.92
CA SER A 711 -39.80 -21.37 77.74
C SER A 711 -38.81 -21.31 78.91
N SER A 712 -38.97 -22.16 79.94
CA SER A 712 -38.19 -22.12 81.20
C SER A 712 -36.76 -22.70 81.09
N SER A 713 -35.98 -22.24 80.10
CA SER A 713 -34.55 -22.52 79.94
C SER A 713 -33.69 -21.42 80.59
N LYS A 714 -32.47 -21.78 81.03
CA LYS A 714 -31.54 -20.86 81.73
C LYS A 714 -31.05 -19.68 80.86
N GLN A 715 -31.02 -19.84 79.53
CA GLN A 715 -30.73 -18.73 78.59
C GLN A 715 -31.97 -17.85 78.34
N SER A 716 -33.15 -18.46 78.40
CA SER A 716 -34.45 -17.79 78.23
C SER A 716 -34.78 -16.86 79.41
N SER A 717 -34.32 -17.18 80.63
CA SER A 717 -34.56 -16.34 81.82
C SER A 717 -33.80 -15.00 81.81
N LEU A 718 -32.58 -14.96 81.27
CA LEU A 718 -31.81 -13.70 81.14
C LEU A 718 -32.43 -12.76 80.10
N LEU A 719 -32.90 -13.33 78.98
CA LEU A 719 -33.65 -12.57 77.98
C LEU A 719 -34.97 -12.05 78.55
N LYS A 720 -35.70 -12.88 79.29
CA LYS A 720 -36.94 -12.50 79.97
C LYS A 720 -36.75 -11.31 80.91
N GLN A 721 -35.70 -11.30 81.73
CA GLN A 721 -35.39 -10.16 82.61
C GLN A 721 -35.07 -8.87 81.82
N GLY A 722 -34.42 -9.00 80.65
CA GLY A 722 -34.20 -7.89 79.73
C GLY A 722 -35.49 -7.33 79.14
N PHE A 723 -36.47 -8.19 78.83
CA PHE A 723 -37.80 -7.79 78.36
C PHE A 723 -38.64 -7.17 79.48
N GLU A 724 -38.60 -7.71 80.71
CA GLU A 724 -39.28 -7.13 81.88
C GLU A 724 -38.81 -5.69 82.16
N LYS A 725 -37.49 -5.45 82.14
CA LYS A 725 -36.95 -4.08 82.28
C LYS A 725 -37.39 -3.13 81.17
N LYS A 726 -37.57 -3.61 79.94
CA LYS A 726 -38.07 -2.80 78.83
C LYS A 726 -39.55 -2.48 79.00
N ILE A 727 -40.35 -3.43 79.44
CA ILE A 727 -41.77 -3.23 79.76
C ILE A 727 -41.92 -2.20 80.86
N GLU A 728 -41.12 -2.29 81.94
CA GLU A 728 -41.20 -1.35 83.05
C GLU A 728 -40.80 0.07 82.66
N LYS A 729 -39.76 0.23 81.83
CA LYS A 729 -39.41 1.53 81.23
C LYS A 729 -40.52 2.08 80.35
N ALA A 730 -41.13 1.26 79.50
CA ALA A 730 -42.24 1.67 78.65
C ALA A 730 -43.46 2.11 79.49
N LYS A 731 -43.76 1.44 80.61
CA LYS A 731 -44.81 1.83 81.56
C LYS A 731 -44.54 3.19 82.20
N GLN A 732 -43.31 3.43 82.65
CA GLN A 732 -42.90 4.73 83.21
C GLN A 732 -43.00 5.86 82.18
N GLU A 733 -42.60 5.60 80.93
CA GLU A 733 -42.66 6.59 79.86
C GLU A 733 -44.11 6.92 79.48
N ILE A 734 -44.99 5.93 79.39
CA ILE A 734 -46.44 6.11 79.21
C ILE A 734 -47.01 6.97 80.34
N TYR A 735 -46.68 6.69 81.60
CA TYR A 735 -47.16 7.47 82.74
C TYR A 735 -46.75 8.95 82.63
N SER A 736 -45.49 9.23 82.28
CA SER A 736 -45.00 10.61 82.09
C SER A 736 -45.68 11.35 80.93
N LEU A 737 -46.05 10.63 79.86
CA LEU A 737 -46.77 11.19 78.71
C LEU A 737 -48.26 11.40 79.01
N GLU A 738 -48.87 10.53 79.81
CA GLU A 738 -50.24 10.68 80.28
C GLU A 738 -50.37 11.90 81.21
N ASP A 739 -49.39 12.15 82.08
CA ASP A 739 -49.37 13.38 82.89
C ASP A 739 -49.20 14.66 82.05
N LYS A 740 -48.39 14.62 80.99
CA LYS A 740 -48.30 15.72 80.00
C LYS A 740 -49.62 15.91 79.24
N LEU A 741 -50.33 14.83 78.91
CA LEU A 741 -51.63 14.90 78.27
C LEU A 741 -52.68 15.53 79.19
N LYS A 742 -52.67 15.22 80.49
CA LYS A 742 -53.54 15.88 81.47
C LYS A 742 -53.30 17.39 81.54
N ILE A 743 -52.05 17.84 81.41
CA ILE A 743 -51.72 19.28 81.38
C ILE A 743 -52.22 19.97 80.11
N LEU A 744 -52.27 19.27 78.98
CA LEU A 744 -52.87 19.78 77.74
C LEU A 744 -54.40 19.90 77.82
N ASP A 745 -55.01 19.02 78.60
CA ASP A 745 -56.46 18.93 78.80
C ASP A 745 -56.95 19.80 79.97
N ALA A 746 -56.02 20.45 80.69
CA ALA A 746 -56.26 21.47 81.72
C ALA A 746 -56.21 22.90 81.15
#